data_AF-A0A4R6XC48-F1
#
_entry.id   AF-A0A4R6XC48-F1
#
_cell.length_a   1.000
_cell.length_b   1.000
_cell.length_c   1.000
_cell.angle_alpha   90.00
_cell.angle_beta   90.00
_cell.angle_gamma   90.00
#
_symmetry.space_group_name_H-M   'P 1'
#
loop_
_entity.id
_entity.type
_entity.pdbx_description
1 polymer ?
#
loop_
_entity_poly.entity_id
_entity_poly.type
_entity_poly.pdbx_seq_one_letter_code
_entity_poly.pdbx_strand_id
1 'polypeptide(L)'
;MKKISTLMLCIGMAFSAQSGVEDLLISEISIIPNSNEFIEIYNNGNDPIDLSDVYLTDATFSGDGTYYYQIVNGGGGGGGFSDFFARFPAGATINAGEYQTVAIAGSNSFFTAYGENPTYELYEDGTADAIADMREAFAGSINGQGNLTDNSGEVVVLFSWDGVTDLVQDLDYVVWGDKVEAIDKTSVAIDGPDADSDTSTYLNDTSIANQVVISTSTHNSGNSWQRIDLSEGGEIQSGGNGFAGSDETSENTDFTFGEGMPTPNAASNITPPIAQFVINEIDTISVAADFIELLGNPNTSTDGYTLVLYDGDTDLSTSVISLNSMTTDTNGYLLINNELQDGADAVALYAADSINYMTGDPITYTDLMDAVVYGSGPPDTELLTLLNPGQLQVDEDANGNATNESLIRCTNGSGGQLNTSSFKAFTPSPGTENINCVTLDGYYDSADTSNAQTLRDSLHNIIDDHIVFPYSSGAEDTWDVLSYADQAPTTDDCPTNDPSEVIEYVWMVYKNNDYCYQGGGQQAYNREHTWPQSRGFSSGSLGDNNAARTDTHHLMLSDVGYNGDRGNLYFDNCNAQCNERPTDTHDDPNTPEVDTIGGGSGVYPGNSNWFDADSFEVWNFRKGDIARAMFYMDVRYSGDAIDEVDLVLTDDTNLLANNNGYGPYMGLLSTLLQWHAADPVDDIERNRNNYIFTKQENRNPFIDHPEWVECIFVDGGACYTADNDLIFGNGFEAPQP
;
A
#
# COMPACT_ATOMS: atom_id res chain seq x y z
N MET A 1 34.75 -33.43 -58.95
CA MET A 1 33.67 -33.10 -59.90
C MET A 1 32.40 -33.71 -59.35
N LYS A 2 31.34 -33.02 -58.92
CA LYS A 2 30.90 -31.62 -59.00
C LYS A 2 30.21 -31.26 -57.68
N LYS A 3 30.34 -29.98 -57.29
CA LYS A 3 29.51 -29.30 -56.29
C LYS A 3 28.05 -29.27 -56.75
N ILE A 4 27.10 -29.50 -55.86
CA ILE A 4 25.82 -28.77 -55.84
C ILE A 4 25.60 -28.35 -54.38
N SER A 5 25.70 -27.04 -54.17
CA SER A 5 25.22 -26.34 -52.99
C SER A 5 23.69 -26.31 -53.04
N THR A 6 23.02 -26.82 -52.01
CA THR A 6 21.69 -26.34 -51.65
C THR A 6 21.87 -25.47 -50.42
N LEU A 7 21.83 -24.18 -50.67
CA LEU A 7 21.71 -23.11 -49.69
C LEU A 7 20.32 -23.28 -49.07
N MET A 8 20.25 -23.79 -47.84
CA MET A 8 19.01 -23.75 -47.06
C MET A 8 18.88 -22.31 -46.58
N LEU A 9 18.00 -21.58 -47.26
CA LEU A 9 17.60 -20.24 -46.91
C LEU A 9 16.81 -20.37 -45.60
N CYS A 10 17.48 -20.26 -44.46
CA CYS A 10 16.82 -19.90 -43.21
C CYS A 10 16.32 -18.47 -43.40
N ILE A 11 15.13 -18.32 -43.98
CA ILE A 11 14.30 -17.16 -43.69
C ILE A 11 14.02 -17.30 -42.20
N GLY A 12 14.69 -16.50 -41.40
CA GLY A 12 14.19 -16.20 -40.07
C GLY A 12 12.82 -15.58 -40.28
N MET A 13 11.77 -16.37 -40.11
CA MET A 13 10.53 -15.83 -39.60
C MET A 13 10.91 -15.35 -38.21
N ALA A 14 11.00 -14.03 -38.05
CA ALA A 14 10.87 -13.45 -36.74
C ALA A 14 9.48 -13.91 -36.27
N PHE A 15 9.46 -14.83 -35.31
CA PHE A 15 8.32 -14.94 -34.42
C PHE A 15 8.20 -13.55 -33.79
N SER A 16 7.17 -12.81 -34.18
CA SER A 16 6.70 -11.70 -33.38
C SER A 16 5.98 -12.36 -32.21
N ALA A 17 6.71 -12.71 -31.16
CA ALA A 17 6.05 -12.96 -29.88
C ALA A 17 5.37 -11.63 -29.52
N GLN A 18 4.04 -11.64 -29.51
CA GLN A 18 3.23 -10.49 -29.13
C GLN A 18 3.46 -10.30 -27.63
N SER A 19 4.35 -9.38 -27.26
CA SER A 19 4.73 -9.15 -25.87
C SER A 19 3.70 -8.28 -25.18
N GLY A 20 3.34 -8.61 -23.93
CA GLY A 20 2.48 -7.80 -23.08
C GLY A 20 0.99 -8.11 -23.21
N VAL A 21 0.56 -9.07 -24.03
CA VAL A 21 -0.87 -9.46 -24.10
C VAL A 21 -1.37 -10.09 -22.82
N GLU A 22 -0.46 -10.66 -22.03
CA GLU A 22 -0.69 -11.16 -20.67
C GLU A 22 -1.18 -10.08 -19.70
N ASP A 23 -1.01 -8.79 -20.02
CA ASP A 23 -1.48 -7.68 -19.18
C ASP A 23 -2.89 -7.18 -19.57
N LEU A 24 -3.61 -7.88 -20.45
CA LEU A 24 -4.97 -7.50 -20.87
C LEU A 24 -6.03 -8.09 -19.96
N LEU A 25 -6.80 -7.21 -19.33
CA LEU A 25 -7.87 -7.57 -18.40
C LEU A 25 -9.24 -7.20 -18.95
N ILE A 26 -10.26 -8.00 -18.73
CA ILE A 26 -11.67 -7.63 -18.72
C ILE A 26 -11.91 -6.73 -17.50
N SER A 27 -12.16 -5.45 -17.74
CA SER A 27 -12.31 -4.46 -16.67
C SER A 27 -13.77 -4.23 -16.27
N GLU A 28 -14.72 -4.41 -17.18
CA GLU A 28 -16.12 -4.12 -16.91
C GLU A 28 -17.07 -4.92 -17.81
N ILE A 29 -18.15 -5.42 -17.23
CA ILE A 29 -19.22 -6.13 -17.92
C ILE A 29 -20.58 -5.55 -17.50
N SER A 30 -21.36 -5.06 -18.47
CA SER A 30 -22.76 -4.68 -18.25
C SER A 30 -23.66 -5.58 -19.08
N ILE A 31 -24.53 -6.35 -18.42
CA ILE A 31 -25.41 -7.29 -19.11
C ILE A 31 -26.88 -6.87 -19.12
N ILE A 32 -27.32 -5.96 -18.24
CA ILE A 32 -28.72 -5.52 -18.20
C ILE A 32 -28.80 -3.99 -18.02
N PRO A 33 -29.56 -3.28 -18.87
CA PRO A 33 -30.49 -3.80 -19.88
C PRO A 33 -29.84 -4.18 -21.22
N ASN A 34 -30.41 -5.20 -21.87
CA ASN A 34 -29.94 -5.81 -23.13
C ASN A 34 -29.62 -4.81 -24.26
N SER A 35 -30.26 -3.64 -24.26
CA SER A 35 -30.06 -2.62 -25.30
C SER A 35 -28.71 -1.91 -25.22
N ASN A 36 -27.96 -2.07 -24.14
CA ASN A 36 -26.74 -1.31 -23.90
C ASN A 36 -25.70 -2.16 -23.16
N GLU A 37 -25.72 -3.46 -23.47
CA GLU A 37 -24.68 -4.39 -23.03
C GLU A 37 -23.32 -4.03 -23.62
N PHE A 38 -22.29 -4.19 -22.80
CA PHE A 38 -20.92 -3.98 -23.22
C PHE A 38 -19.95 -4.84 -22.41
N ILE A 39 -18.79 -5.07 -23.02
CA ILE A 39 -17.59 -5.61 -22.35
C ILE A 39 -16.49 -4.58 -22.55
N GLU A 40 -15.73 -4.33 -21.51
CA GLU A 40 -14.57 -3.46 -21.55
C GLU A 40 -13.30 -4.24 -21.23
N ILE A 41 -12.23 -3.90 -21.94
CA ILE A 41 -10.88 -4.38 -21.65
C ILE A 41 -9.95 -3.23 -21.26
N TYR A 42 -8.95 -3.55 -20.46
CA TYR A 42 -7.94 -2.64 -19.95
C TYR A 42 -6.54 -3.20 -20.18
N ASN A 43 -5.59 -2.32 -20.52
CA ASN A 43 -4.17 -2.67 -20.60
C ASN A 43 -3.48 -2.30 -19.29
N ASN A 44 -3.21 -3.30 -18.45
CA ASN A 44 -2.50 -3.17 -17.18
C ASN A 44 -0.97 -3.10 -17.33
N GLY A 45 -0.48 -3.28 -18.55
CA GLY A 45 0.94 -3.27 -18.88
C GLY A 45 1.49 -1.87 -19.08
N ASN A 46 2.82 -1.80 -19.25
CA ASN A 46 3.54 -0.54 -19.43
C ASN A 46 3.74 -0.15 -20.90
N ASP A 47 3.39 -1.03 -21.83
CA ASP A 47 3.63 -0.85 -23.27
C ASP A 47 2.33 -0.99 -24.08
N PRO A 48 2.24 -0.37 -25.28
CA PRO A 48 1.11 -0.59 -26.18
C PRO A 48 1.04 -2.03 -26.69
N ILE A 49 -0.17 -2.59 -26.70
CA ILE A 49 -0.45 -3.97 -27.11
C ILE A 49 -1.15 -3.96 -28.48
N ASP A 50 -0.69 -4.80 -29.41
CA ASP A 50 -1.42 -5.12 -30.64
C ASP A 50 -2.58 -6.07 -30.31
N LEU A 51 -3.78 -5.83 -30.81
CA LEU A 51 -4.96 -6.67 -30.55
C LEU A 51 -5.30 -7.61 -31.72
N SER A 52 -4.49 -7.63 -32.78
CA SER A 52 -4.82 -8.31 -34.05
C SER A 52 -5.10 -9.82 -33.90
N ASP A 53 -4.48 -10.48 -32.93
CA ASP A 53 -4.63 -11.91 -32.62
C ASP A 53 -5.41 -12.15 -31.32
N VAL A 54 -6.10 -11.13 -30.80
CA VAL A 54 -6.96 -11.21 -29.60
C VAL A 54 -8.42 -11.42 -30.01
N TYR A 55 -9.08 -12.32 -29.29
CA TYR A 55 -10.44 -12.79 -29.52
C TYR A 55 -11.29 -12.60 -28.26
N LEU A 56 -12.59 -12.36 -28.47
CA LEU A 56 -13.58 -12.16 -27.41
C LEU A 56 -14.84 -12.97 -27.73
N THR A 57 -15.35 -13.71 -26.76
CA THR A 57 -16.53 -14.58 -26.97
C THR A 57 -17.25 -14.91 -25.68
N ASP A 58 -18.56 -15.11 -25.79
CA ASP A 58 -19.43 -15.75 -24.79
C ASP A 58 -19.92 -17.14 -25.26
N ALA A 59 -19.49 -17.59 -26.44
CA ALA A 59 -20.07 -18.73 -27.16
C ALA A 59 -19.57 -20.10 -26.68
N THR A 60 -19.61 -20.30 -25.36
CA THR A 60 -19.31 -21.57 -24.72
C THR A 60 -20.60 -22.22 -24.24
N PHE A 61 -20.81 -23.49 -24.60
CA PHE A 61 -21.92 -24.25 -24.03
C PHE A 61 -21.58 -25.74 -23.92
N SER A 62 -21.41 -26.20 -22.68
CA SER A 62 -21.04 -27.59 -22.38
C SER A 62 -22.11 -28.61 -22.82
N GLY A 63 -23.40 -28.21 -22.81
CA GLY A 63 -24.53 -29.08 -23.14
C GLY A 63 -24.50 -29.63 -24.57
N ASP A 64 -23.95 -28.87 -25.51
CA ASP A 64 -23.76 -29.28 -26.92
C ASP A 64 -22.28 -29.48 -27.30
N GLY A 65 -21.36 -29.31 -26.35
CA GLY A 65 -19.92 -29.55 -26.53
C GLY A 65 -19.20 -28.45 -27.34
N THR A 66 -19.71 -27.22 -27.28
CA THR A 66 -19.18 -26.06 -27.99
C THR A 66 -18.25 -25.28 -27.06
N TYR A 67 -17.00 -25.08 -27.49
CA TYR A 67 -15.97 -24.40 -26.68
C TYR A 67 -15.08 -23.53 -27.56
N TYR A 68 -14.76 -22.31 -27.12
CA TYR A 68 -13.97 -21.34 -27.91
C TYR A 68 -12.63 -21.89 -28.41
N TYR A 69 -11.93 -22.70 -27.59
CA TYR A 69 -10.65 -23.30 -27.95
C TYR A 69 -10.71 -24.25 -29.16
N GLN A 70 -11.92 -24.63 -29.62
CA GLN A 70 -12.12 -25.40 -30.84
C GLN A 70 -11.96 -24.55 -32.11
N ILE A 71 -11.72 -23.24 -32.00
CA ILE A 71 -11.42 -22.34 -33.12
C ILE A 71 -10.27 -22.86 -33.99
N VAL A 72 -9.31 -23.56 -33.40
CA VAL A 72 -8.16 -24.17 -34.09
C VAL A 72 -8.58 -25.19 -35.15
N ASN A 73 -9.79 -25.75 -35.02
CA ASN A 73 -10.42 -26.66 -35.97
C ASN A 73 -11.56 -26.02 -36.78
N GLY A 74 -11.70 -24.70 -36.71
CA GLY A 74 -12.80 -23.94 -37.31
C GLY A 74 -14.13 -24.10 -36.57
N GLY A 75 -14.10 -24.44 -35.27
CA GLY A 75 -15.26 -24.55 -34.39
C GLY A 75 -15.36 -23.40 -33.37
N GLY A 76 -16.11 -23.62 -32.29
CA GLY A 76 -16.16 -22.70 -31.13
C GLY A 76 -17.39 -21.79 -30.99
N GLY A 77 -18.45 -22.00 -31.79
CA GLY A 77 -19.78 -21.41 -31.51
C GLY A 77 -20.09 -20.06 -32.17
N GLY A 78 -21.08 -19.34 -31.62
CA GLY A 78 -21.47 -18.00 -32.04
C GLY A 78 -22.43 -17.93 -33.24
N GLY A 79 -23.06 -16.77 -33.42
CA GLY A 79 -23.90 -16.45 -34.58
C GLY A 79 -25.30 -17.06 -34.60
N GLY A 80 -25.67 -17.73 -33.51
CA GLY A 80 -27.03 -18.14 -33.16
C GLY A 80 -27.22 -18.09 -31.64
N PHE A 81 -28.46 -18.23 -31.16
CA PHE A 81 -28.81 -18.22 -29.72
C PHE A 81 -28.43 -16.96 -28.91
N SER A 82 -28.06 -15.89 -29.60
CA SER A 82 -27.54 -14.62 -29.06
C SER A 82 -26.06 -14.59 -28.71
N ASP A 83 -25.36 -15.73 -28.71
CA ASP A 83 -23.91 -15.79 -28.50
C ASP A 83 -23.13 -15.21 -29.69
N PHE A 84 -21.92 -14.73 -29.42
CA PHE A 84 -20.98 -14.20 -30.40
C PHE A 84 -19.57 -14.77 -30.22
N PHE A 85 -18.84 -14.84 -31.33
CA PHE A 85 -17.42 -15.12 -31.33
C PHE A 85 -16.71 -14.13 -32.25
N ALA A 86 -16.01 -13.18 -31.64
CA ALA A 86 -15.40 -12.04 -32.29
C ALA A 86 -13.88 -12.01 -32.14
N ARG A 87 -13.24 -11.15 -32.93
CA ARG A 87 -11.84 -10.73 -32.79
C ARG A 87 -11.70 -9.26 -33.16
N PHE A 88 -10.65 -8.63 -32.65
CA PHE A 88 -10.42 -7.22 -32.90
C PHE A 88 -10.09 -6.92 -34.38
N PRO A 89 -10.37 -5.69 -34.86
CA PRO A 89 -10.00 -5.24 -36.20
C PRO A 89 -8.50 -5.35 -36.46
N ALA A 90 -8.11 -5.57 -37.72
CA ALA A 90 -6.68 -5.64 -38.07
C ALA A 90 -5.97 -4.32 -37.78
N GLY A 91 -4.89 -4.36 -36.99
CA GLY A 91 -4.13 -3.18 -36.58
C GLY A 91 -4.77 -2.40 -35.42
N ALA A 92 -5.75 -2.98 -34.73
CA ALA A 92 -6.21 -2.48 -33.44
C ALA A 92 -5.07 -2.55 -32.41
N THR A 93 -4.96 -1.52 -31.57
CA THR A 93 -3.94 -1.42 -30.53
C THR A 93 -4.54 -0.75 -29.29
N ILE A 94 -4.04 -1.09 -28.11
CA ILE A 94 -4.40 -0.46 -26.83
C ILE A 94 -3.13 0.04 -26.14
N ASN A 95 -3.05 1.34 -25.82
CA ASN A 95 -1.88 1.87 -25.11
C ASN A 95 -1.92 1.47 -23.63
N ALA A 96 -0.76 1.55 -22.96
CA ALA A 96 -0.64 1.33 -21.53
C ALA A 96 -1.64 2.21 -20.75
N GLY A 97 -2.39 1.61 -19.83
CA GLY A 97 -3.38 2.31 -19.00
C GLY A 97 -4.65 2.77 -19.74
N GLU A 98 -4.87 2.35 -21.00
CA GLU A 98 -6.09 2.65 -21.73
C GLU A 98 -7.18 1.59 -21.53
N TYR A 99 -8.42 2.03 -21.64
CA TYR A 99 -9.63 1.21 -21.64
C TYR A 99 -10.21 1.17 -23.06
N GLN A 100 -10.70 0.01 -23.50
CA GLN A 100 -11.42 -0.13 -24.78
C GLN A 100 -12.73 -0.88 -24.59
N THR A 101 -13.83 -0.17 -24.80
CA THR A 101 -15.19 -0.72 -24.66
C THR A 101 -15.71 -1.29 -25.98
N VAL A 102 -16.28 -2.49 -25.95
CA VAL A 102 -16.99 -3.15 -27.04
C VAL A 102 -18.49 -3.15 -26.74
N ALA A 103 -19.28 -2.39 -27.51
CA ALA A 103 -20.74 -2.43 -27.40
C ALA A 103 -21.31 -3.69 -28.07
N ILE A 104 -22.03 -4.51 -27.31
CA ILE A 104 -22.57 -5.80 -27.79
C ILE A 104 -23.84 -5.61 -28.62
N ALA A 105 -24.70 -4.67 -28.21
CA ALA A 105 -25.95 -4.34 -28.89
C ALA A 105 -25.82 -3.22 -29.95
N GLY A 106 -24.59 -2.79 -30.26
CA GLY A 106 -24.27 -1.74 -31.21
C GLY A 106 -24.08 -0.34 -30.59
N SER A 107 -23.39 0.53 -31.34
CA SER A 107 -22.88 1.81 -30.84
C SER A 107 -23.96 2.87 -30.61
N ASN A 108 -25.05 2.86 -31.39
CA ASN A 108 -26.13 3.86 -31.25
C ASN A 108 -26.89 3.72 -29.94
N SER A 109 -27.18 2.48 -29.56
CA SER A 109 -27.89 2.18 -28.32
C SER A 109 -27.01 2.42 -27.09
N PHE A 110 -25.72 2.08 -27.20
CA PHE A 110 -24.69 2.41 -26.20
C PHE A 110 -24.59 3.93 -25.95
N PHE A 111 -24.42 4.75 -27.01
CA PHE A 111 -24.32 6.20 -26.89
C PHE A 111 -25.57 6.82 -26.25
N THR A 112 -26.74 6.26 -26.55
CA THR A 112 -28.00 6.72 -25.96
C THR A 112 -28.05 6.46 -24.45
N ALA A 113 -27.45 5.37 -23.98
CA ALA A 113 -27.44 4.99 -22.57
C ALA A 113 -26.38 5.74 -21.76
N TYR A 114 -25.14 5.81 -22.25
CA TYR A 114 -23.99 6.30 -21.49
C TYR A 114 -23.55 7.71 -21.88
N GLY A 115 -24.01 8.25 -23.01
CA GLY A 115 -23.69 9.61 -23.47
C GLY A 115 -22.31 9.76 -24.11
N GLU A 116 -21.61 8.64 -24.32
CA GLU A 116 -20.32 8.55 -25.00
C GLU A 116 -20.26 7.35 -25.94
N ASN A 117 -19.30 7.37 -26.85
CA ASN A 117 -19.16 6.29 -27.84
C ASN A 117 -18.30 5.16 -27.26
N PRO A 118 -18.57 3.89 -27.63
CA PRO A 118 -17.66 2.81 -27.34
C PRO A 118 -16.44 2.89 -28.27
N THR A 119 -15.40 2.10 -27.99
CA THR A 119 -14.24 1.98 -28.89
C THR A 119 -14.58 1.13 -30.12
N TYR A 120 -15.27 0.02 -29.88
CA TYR A 120 -15.76 -0.89 -30.92
C TYR A 120 -17.23 -1.19 -30.73
N GLU A 121 -17.86 -1.70 -31.79
CA GLU A 121 -19.16 -2.35 -31.69
C GLU A 121 -19.09 -3.75 -32.27
N LEU A 122 -19.93 -4.66 -31.76
CA LEU A 122 -19.93 -6.04 -32.23
C LEU A 122 -20.43 -6.15 -33.68
N TYR A 123 -21.41 -5.32 -34.04
CA TYR A 123 -21.97 -5.19 -35.38
C TYR A 123 -22.73 -3.86 -35.51
N GLU A 124 -22.79 -3.33 -36.72
CA GLU A 124 -23.63 -2.18 -37.10
C GLU A 124 -25.12 -2.36 -36.71
N ASP A 125 -25.61 -1.60 -35.73
CA ASP A 125 -27.01 -1.62 -35.26
C ASP A 125 -27.94 -0.63 -36.00
N GLY A 126 -27.46 -0.01 -37.08
CA GLY A 126 -28.22 1.02 -37.79
C GLY A 126 -27.62 1.49 -39.11
N THR A 127 -27.41 2.79 -39.20
CA THR A 127 -26.72 3.40 -40.34
C THR A 127 -25.24 3.42 -40.07
N ALA A 128 -24.45 2.84 -40.97
CA ALA A 128 -22.99 2.84 -40.92
C ALA A 128 -22.40 4.14 -40.37
N ASP A 129 -21.71 4.03 -39.24
CA ASP A 129 -21.06 5.16 -38.59
C ASP A 129 -19.52 5.04 -38.63
N ALA A 130 -18.82 5.59 -37.65
CA ALA A 130 -17.35 5.66 -37.62
C ALA A 130 -16.73 4.78 -36.53
N ILE A 131 -17.56 4.14 -35.70
CA ILE A 131 -17.12 3.16 -34.72
C ILE A 131 -16.72 1.89 -35.48
N ALA A 132 -15.64 1.25 -35.04
CA ALA A 132 -15.12 0.09 -35.76
C ALA A 132 -15.86 -1.17 -35.34
N ASP A 133 -16.39 -1.90 -36.31
CA ASP A 133 -16.95 -3.24 -36.10
C ASP A 133 -15.86 -4.23 -35.67
N MET A 134 -16.15 -5.02 -34.64
CA MET A 134 -15.45 -6.26 -34.37
C MET A 134 -15.56 -7.20 -35.58
N ARG A 135 -14.52 -8.02 -35.79
CA ARG A 135 -14.51 -8.99 -36.88
C ARG A 135 -15.02 -10.32 -36.38
N GLU A 136 -15.75 -11.03 -37.23
CA GLU A 136 -16.05 -12.43 -36.96
C GLU A 136 -14.76 -13.25 -36.85
N ALA A 137 -14.69 -14.11 -35.83
CA ALA A 137 -13.62 -15.11 -35.69
C ALA A 137 -13.61 -16.04 -36.92
N PHE A 138 -14.79 -16.49 -37.35
CA PHE A 138 -15.03 -17.18 -38.61
C PHE A 138 -16.38 -16.79 -39.20
N ALA A 139 -16.56 -16.98 -40.50
CA ALA A 139 -17.75 -16.48 -41.18
C ALA A 139 -19.06 -16.98 -40.55
N GLY A 140 -19.89 -16.03 -40.10
CA GLY A 140 -21.16 -16.26 -39.44
C GLY A 140 -21.09 -16.39 -37.92
N SER A 141 -19.95 -16.14 -37.27
CA SER A 141 -19.79 -16.29 -35.81
C SER A 141 -20.32 -15.11 -34.98
N ILE A 142 -20.69 -13.99 -35.63
CA ILE A 142 -21.46 -12.88 -35.02
C ILE A 142 -22.83 -12.81 -35.69
N ASN A 143 -22.88 -12.88 -37.03
CA ASN A 143 -24.11 -12.93 -37.82
C ASN A 143 -25.11 -11.78 -37.55
N GLY A 144 -24.60 -10.61 -37.15
CA GLY A 144 -25.42 -9.42 -36.84
C GLY A 144 -26.31 -9.59 -35.61
N GLN A 145 -25.85 -10.33 -34.61
CA GLN A 145 -26.48 -10.49 -33.30
C GLN A 145 -25.41 -10.51 -32.20
N GLY A 146 -25.87 -10.40 -30.95
CA GLY A 146 -25.08 -10.53 -29.73
C GLY A 146 -25.96 -10.20 -28.53
N ASN A 147 -25.89 -11.00 -27.46
CA ASN A 147 -26.50 -10.67 -26.19
C ASN A 147 -25.81 -11.44 -25.05
N LEU A 148 -25.58 -10.76 -23.93
CA LEU A 148 -25.00 -11.34 -22.70
C LEU A 148 -26.05 -11.71 -21.64
N THR A 149 -27.34 -11.58 -21.94
CA THR A 149 -28.42 -11.84 -20.99
C THR A 149 -29.01 -13.25 -21.19
N ASP A 150 -28.54 -14.22 -20.40
CA ASP A 150 -29.40 -15.28 -19.87
C ASP A 150 -29.63 -15.12 -18.35
N ASN A 151 -30.85 -15.38 -17.87
CA ASN A 151 -31.21 -15.22 -16.45
C ASN A 151 -30.67 -16.36 -15.55
N SER A 152 -29.94 -17.32 -16.12
CA SER A 152 -29.35 -18.46 -15.41
C SER A 152 -27.85 -18.35 -15.17
N GLY A 153 -27.07 -17.79 -16.11
CA GLY A 153 -25.61 -17.67 -16.05
C GLY A 153 -24.99 -17.63 -17.44
N GLU A 154 -23.75 -17.17 -17.54
CA GLU A 154 -23.00 -17.08 -18.80
C GLU A 154 -21.49 -16.87 -18.51
N VAL A 155 -20.68 -16.81 -19.57
CA VAL A 155 -19.22 -16.60 -19.49
C VAL A 155 -18.76 -15.60 -20.54
N VAL A 156 -17.68 -14.88 -20.27
CA VAL A 156 -16.91 -14.12 -21.26
C VAL A 156 -15.46 -14.59 -21.18
N VAL A 157 -14.88 -14.85 -22.35
CA VAL A 157 -13.50 -15.28 -22.49
C VAL A 157 -12.75 -14.32 -23.40
N LEU A 158 -11.64 -13.78 -22.89
CA LEU A 158 -10.63 -13.06 -23.64
C LEU A 158 -9.44 -13.99 -23.85
N PHE A 159 -9.02 -14.18 -25.10
CA PHE A 159 -7.93 -15.10 -25.40
C PHE A 159 -7.14 -14.66 -26.64
N SER A 160 -5.92 -15.17 -26.78
CA SER A 160 -5.04 -14.95 -27.93
C SER A 160 -4.85 -16.23 -28.75
N TRP A 161 -4.81 -16.09 -30.08
CA TRP A 161 -4.43 -17.19 -30.97
C TRP A 161 -3.84 -16.69 -32.27
N ASP A 162 -2.64 -17.19 -32.61
CA ASP A 162 -1.86 -16.77 -33.79
C ASP A 162 -2.40 -17.31 -35.13
N GLY A 163 -3.45 -18.14 -35.08
CA GLY A 163 -4.06 -18.76 -36.26
C GLY A 163 -3.30 -19.97 -36.80
N VAL A 164 -2.24 -20.42 -36.10
CA VAL A 164 -1.32 -21.48 -36.54
C VAL A 164 -1.16 -22.56 -35.47
N THR A 165 -1.01 -22.22 -34.19
CA THR A 165 -0.77 -23.18 -33.10
C THR A 165 -1.98 -24.04 -32.79
N ASP A 166 -1.74 -25.22 -32.21
CA ASP A 166 -2.78 -26.12 -31.71
C ASP A 166 -3.59 -25.55 -30.55
N LEU A 167 -2.94 -24.76 -29.72
CA LEU A 167 -3.51 -24.24 -28.48
C LEU A 167 -3.74 -22.74 -28.61
N VAL A 168 -4.89 -22.31 -28.08
CA VAL A 168 -5.15 -20.91 -27.75
C VAL A 168 -4.54 -20.62 -26.38
N GLN A 169 -4.26 -19.35 -26.11
CA GLN A 169 -3.77 -18.90 -24.81
C GLN A 169 -4.81 -18.00 -24.19
N ASP A 170 -5.20 -18.31 -22.97
CA ASP A 170 -6.19 -17.52 -22.24
C ASP A 170 -5.53 -16.20 -21.80
N LEU A 171 -6.31 -15.12 -21.76
CA LEU A 171 -5.85 -13.80 -21.31
C LEU A 171 -6.67 -13.27 -20.14
N ASP A 172 -7.98 -13.55 -20.12
CA ASP A 172 -8.85 -13.30 -18.98
C ASP A 172 -10.13 -14.13 -19.12
N TYR A 173 -10.77 -14.46 -18.01
CA TYR A 173 -11.92 -15.35 -17.93
C TYR A 173 -12.89 -14.91 -16.85
N VAL A 174 -14.15 -14.64 -17.22
CA VAL A 174 -15.17 -14.19 -16.28
C VAL A 174 -16.46 -14.98 -16.46
N VAL A 175 -16.98 -15.58 -15.38
CA VAL A 175 -18.23 -16.35 -15.36
C VAL A 175 -19.21 -15.80 -14.31
N TRP A 176 -20.50 -15.84 -14.59
CA TRP A 176 -21.55 -15.38 -13.67
C TRP A 176 -22.80 -16.25 -13.71
N GLY A 177 -23.65 -16.10 -12.70
CA GLY A 177 -24.88 -16.87 -12.53
C GLY A 177 -24.57 -18.31 -12.11
N ASP A 178 -24.97 -19.26 -12.94
CA ASP A 178 -24.59 -20.66 -12.81
C ASP A 178 -23.27 -20.96 -13.55
N LYS A 179 -22.88 -22.23 -13.60
CA LYS A 179 -21.59 -22.69 -14.15
C LYS A 179 -21.76 -23.61 -15.35
N VAL A 180 -22.90 -23.57 -16.04
CA VAL A 180 -23.17 -24.46 -17.19
C VAL A 180 -22.25 -24.15 -18.37
N GLU A 181 -21.91 -22.88 -18.54
CA GLU A 181 -21.03 -22.32 -19.57
C GLU A 181 -19.57 -22.22 -19.11
N ALA A 182 -19.24 -22.65 -17.88
CA ALA A 182 -17.88 -22.64 -17.37
C ALA A 182 -16.95 -23.63 -18.12
N ILE A 183 -15.66 -23.30 -18.20
CA ILE A 183 -14.65 -24.02 -18.98
C ILE A 183 -13.65 -24.75 -18.10
N ASP A 184 -13.39 -26.03 -18.36
CA ASP A 184 -12.22 -26.74 -17.82
C ASP A 184 -11.55 -27.54 -18.95
N LYS A 185 -10.33 -27.15 -19.33
CA LYS A 185 -9.54 -27.80 -20.38
C LYS A 185 -8.69 -28.96 -19.88
N THR A 186 -8.83 -29.36 -18.61
CA THR A 186 -8.10 -30.50 -18.04
C THR A 186 -8.28 -31.75 -18.90
N SER A 187 -7.15 -32.35 -19.29
CA SER A 187 -7.10 -33.54 -20.17
C SER A 187 -7.61 -33.33 -21.60
N VAL A 188 -7.84 -32.10 -22.04
CA VAL A 188 -8.14 -31.80 -23.44
C VAL A 188 -6.85 -31.84 -24.25
N ALA A 189 -6.86 -32.61 -25.33
CA ALA A 189 -5.81 -32.61 -26.32
C ALA A 189 -6.42 -32.34 -27.70
N ILE A 190 -5.83 -31.42 -28.45
CA ILE A 190 -6.36 -30.92 -29.72
C ILE A 190 -5.23 -30.75 -30.73
N ASP A 191 -5.56 -30.97 -31.99
CA ASP A 191 -4.68 -30.81 -33.15
C ASP A 191 -5.22 -29.61 -33.94
N GLY A 192 -4.38 -28.62 -34.20
CA GLY A 192 -4.74 -27.36 -34.86
C GLY A 192 -4.32 -27.33 -36.33
N PRO A 193 -4.16 -26.13 -36.91
CA PRO A 193 -3.82 -25.96 -38.31
C PRO A 193 -2.30 -25.99 -38.58
N ASP A 194 -1.52 -26.47 -37.62
CA ASP A 194 -0.07 -26.54 -37.71
C ASP A 194 0.39 -27.56 -38.78
N ALA A 195 1.70 -27.76 -38.94
CA ALA A 195 2.21 -28.54 -40.07
C ALA A 195 2.12 -30.06 -39.87
N ASP A 196 1.90 -30.54 -38.65
CA ASP A 196 1.88 -31.96 -38.36
C ASP A 196 0.47 -32.49 -38.07
N SER A 197 0.33 -33.49 -37.20
CA SER A 197 -0.95 -34.11 -36.86
C SER A 197 -0.93 -34.66 -35.44
N ASP A 198 0.05 -34.23 -34.65
CA ASP A 198 0.27 -34.64 -33.29
C ASP A 198 -0.48 -33.63 -32.40
N THR A 199 -1.40 -34.11 -31.57
CA THR A 199 -2.17 -33.23 -30.69
C THR A 199 -1.29 -32.59 -29.62
N SER A 200 -1.49 -31.31 -29.35
CA SER A 200 -1.04 -30.65 -28.13
C SER A 200 -2.06 -30.81 -27.01
N THR A 201 -1.60 -30.87 -25.75
CA THR A 201 -2.45 -31.05 -24.57
C THR A 201 -2.48 -29.76 -23.77
N TYR A 202 -3.68 -29.29 -23.42
CA TYR A 202 -3.85 -28.19 -22.49
C TYR A 202 -3.35 -28.60 -21.10
N LEU A 203 -2.78 -27.64 -20.38
CA LEU A 203 -2.55 -27.77 -18.96
C LEU A 203 -3.89 -27.81 -18.22
N ASN A 204 -3.85 -28.16 -16.94
CA ASN A 204 -5.07 -28.29 -16.16
C ASN A 204 -5.60 -26.90 -15.83
N ASP A 205 -6.90 -26.70 -16.02
CA ASP A 205 -7.62 -25.54 -15.51
C ASP A 205 -8.17 -25.86 -14.12
N THR A 206 -8.54 -24.82 -13.37
CA THR A 206 -9.35 -24.96 -12.16
C THR A 206 -10.66 -25.64 -12.51
N SER A 207 -10.97 -26.74 -11.81
CA SER A 207 -12.18 -27.51 -12.13
C SER A 207 -13.43 -26.66 -12.00
N ILE A 208 -14.42 -26.86 -12.87
CA ILE A 208 -15.70 -26.08 -12.88
C ILE A 208 -16.31 -25.94 -11.48
N ALA A 209 -16.27 -27.00 -10.66
CA ALA A 209 -16.81 -26.98 -9.30
C ALA A 209 -16.19 -25.88 -8.41
N ASN A 210 -14.91 -25.58 -8.63
CA ASN A 210 -14.09 -24.68 -7.82
C ASN A 210 -13.91 -23.27 -8.40
N GLN A 211 -14.26 -23.05 -9.68
CA GLN A 211 -14.22 -21.71 -10.27
C GLN A 211 -15.14 -20.75 -9.53
N VAL A 212 -14.73 -19.50 -9.33
CA VAL A 212 -15.60 -18.50 -8.70
C VAL A 212 -16.45 -17.83 -9.78
N VAL A 213 -17.66 -17.41 -9.42
CA VAL A 213 -18.56 -16.65 -10.30
C VAL A 213 -18.76 -15.28 -9.69
N ILE A 214 -18.82 -14.20 -10.50
CA ILE A 214 -18.97 -12.83 -9.95
C ILE A 214 -20.23 -12.71 -9.08
N SER A 215 -21.32 -13.35 -9.49
CA SER A 215 -22.57 -13.33 -8.75
C SER A 215 -23.48 -14.45 -9.19
N THR A 216 -24.05 -15.18 -8.24
CA THR A 216 -25.13 -16.16 -8.51
C THR A 216 -26.52 -15.53 -8.56
N SER A 217 -26.61 -14.22 -8.30
CA SER A 217 -27.87 -13.47 -8.26
C SER A 217 -28.12 -12.74 -9.58
N THR A 218 -29.38 -12.40 -9.84
CA THR A 218 -29.73 -11.61 -11.02
C THR A 218 -29.01 -10.27 -10.98
N HIS A 219 -28.25 -9.97 -12.03
CA HIS A 219 -27.54 -8.70 -12.20
C HIS A 219 -28.49 -7.50 -12.03
N ASN A 220 -28.07 -6.48 -11.28
CA ASN A 220 -28.90 -5.31 -11.03
C ASN A 220 -29.05 -4.48 -12.31
N SER A 221 -30.30 -4.25 -12.74
CA SER A 221 -30.57 -3.49 -13.97
C SER A 221 -29.99 -2.08 -13.89
N GLY A 222 -29.13 -1.74 -14.85
CA GLY A 222 -28.48 -0.42 -14.95
C GLY A 222 -27.15 -0.31 -14.21
N ASN A 223 -26.70 -1.37 -13.54
CA ASN A 223 -25.36 -1.48 -13.00
C ASN A 223 -24.40 -2.16 -14.01
N SER A 224 -23.17 -2.41 -13.59
CA SER A 224 -22.20 -3.30 -14.21
C SER A 224 -21.36 -3.96 -13.13
N TRP A 225 -20.73 -5.08 -13.48
CA TRP A 225 -19.62 -5.64 -12.72
C TRP A 225 -18.32 -5.02 -13.21
N GLN A 226 -17.53 -4.45 -12.30
CA GLN A 226 -16.27 -3.76 -12.58
C GLN A 226 -15.15 -4.43 -11.81
N ARG A 227 -14.01 -4.62 -12.47
CA ARG A 227 -12.77 -5.06 -11.84
C ARG A 227 -12.30 -3.97 -10.88
N ILE A 228 -12.11 -4.34 -9.62
CA ILE A 228 -11.76 -3.47 -8.48
C ILE A 228 -10.35 -3.78 -7.95
N ASP A 229 -9.77 -4.89 -8.38
CA ASP A 229 -8.37 -5.26 -8.17
C ASP A 229 -7.75 -5.66 -9.53
N LEU A 230 -6.78 -4.88 -10.00
CA LEU A 230 -6.09 -5.10 -11.27
C LEU A 230 -4.91 -6.08 -11.15
N SER A 231 -4.66 -6.64 -9.96
CA SER A 231 -3.65 -7.67 -9.75
C SER A 231 -4.19 -9.09 -9.89
N GLU A 232 -5.50 -9.24 -10.18
CA GLU A 232 -6.20 -10.53 -10.31
C GLU A 232 -6.19 -11.37 -9.01
N GLY A 233 -5.85 -10.72 -7.88
CA GLY A 233 -5.87 -11.31 -6.56
C GLY A 233 -5.01 -12.57 -6.45
N GLY A 234 -5.63 -13.66 -5.98
CA GLY A 234 -4.97 -14.95 -5.72
C GLY A 234 -4.92 -15.90 -6.93
N GLU A 235 -4.99 -15.37 -8.15
CA GLU A 235 -4.92 -16.17 -9.37
C GLU A 235 -3.63 -17.00 -9.44
N ILE A 236 -3.73 -18.25 -9.90
CA ILE A 236 -2.59 -19.15 -10.05
C ILE A 236 -1.75 -18.70 -11.26
N GLN A 237 -0.66 -18.01 -10.99
CA GLN A 237 0.23 -17.39 -11.99
C GLN A 237 1.09 -18.37 -12.83
N SER A 238 0.96 -19.69 -12.64
CA SER A 238 1.76 -20.66 -13.40
C SER A 238 1.13 -22.05 -13.47
N GLY A 239 1.37 -22.75 -14.58
CA GLY A 239 0.88 -24.12 -14.78
C GLY A 239 -0.53 -24.24 -15.37
N GLY A 240 -1.13 -23.12 -15.76
CA GLY A 240 -2.37 -23.02 -16.52
C GLY A 240 -2.14 -22.71 -18.01
N ASN A 241 -3.21 -22.30 -18.70
CA ASN A 241 -3.25 -22.13 -20.15
C ASN A 241 -3.14 -20.67 -20.61
N GLY A 242 -2.85 -19.73 -19.70
CA GLY A 242 -2.64 -18.32 -19.99
C GLY A 242 -1.32 -18.04 -20.73
N PHE A 243 -1.19 -16.83 -21.30
CA PHE A 243 -0.01 -16.46 -22.12
C PHE A 243 1.32 -16.57 -21.34
N ALA A 244 1.33 -16.15 -20.07
CA ALA A 244 2.47 -16.28 -19.14
C ALA A 244 2.46 -17.60 -18.35
N GLY A 245 1.45 -18.46 -18.57
CA GLY A 245 1.24 -19.71 -17.87
C GLY A 245 0.24 -19.63 -16.72
N SER A 246 -0.45 -18.51 -16.53
CA SER A 246 -1.51 -18.36 -15.54
C SER A 246 -2.70 -19.29 -15.79
N ASP A 247 -3.49 -19.57 -14.75
CA ASP A 247 -4.78 -20.25 -14.84
C ASP A 247 -5.91 -19.24 -14.60
N GLU A 248 -6.35 -18.59 -15.67
CA GLU A 248 -7.42 -17.58 -15.66
C GLU A 248 -8.71 -18.06 -14.99
N THR A 249 -8.94 -19.38 -14.98
CA THR A 249 -10.14 -19.96 -14.35
C THR A 249 -10.05 -20.06 -12.82
N SER A 250 -8.87 -19.78 -12.26
CA SER A 250 -8.60 -19.80 -10.81
C SER A 250 -8.84 -18.46 -10.13
N GLU A 251 -9.08 -17.38 -10.89
CA GLU A 251 -9.35 -16.06 -10.34
C GLU A 251 -10.52 -16.10 -9.35
N ASN A 252 -10.33 -15.43 -8.20
CA ASN A 252 -11.39 -15.28 -7.22
C ASN A 252 -12.17 -13.98 -7.44
N THR A 253 -13.15 -14.05 -8.33
CA THR A 253 -13.95 -12.89 -8.75
C THR A 253 -14.81 -12.27 -7.66
N ASP A 254 -14.99 -12.94 -6.51
CA ASP A 254 -15.65 -12.34 -5.33
C ASP A 254 -14.86 -11.14 -4.77
N PHE A 255 -13.56 -11.03 -5.10
CA PHE A 255 -12.64 -10.01 -4.59
C PHE A 255 -12.08 -9.08 -5.65
N THR A 256 -11.97 -9.59 -6.87
CA THR A 256 -11.44 -8.81 -7.99
C THR A 256 -12.52 -8.06 -8.74
N PHE A 257 -13.82 -8.38 -8.55
CA PHE A 257 -14.96 -7.65 -9.12
C PHE A 257 -15.93 -7.11 -8.06
N GLY A 258 -16.50 -5.94 -8.34
CA GLY A 258 -17.60 -5.34 -7.60
C GLY A 258 -18.75 -4.94 -8.51
N GLU A 259 -19.95 -4.70 -7.97
CA GLU A 259 -21.12 -4.24 -8.75
C GLU A 259 -21.45 -2.76 -8.48
N GLY A 260 -21.58 -1.94 -9.53
CA GLY A 260 -21.67 -0.49 -9.42
C GLY A 260 -22.32 0.20 -10.63
N MET A 261 -22.29 1.53 -10.65
CA MET A 261 -22.79 2.32 -11.79
C MET A 261 -21.78 2.26 -12.94
N PRO A 262 -22.20 2.01 -14.19
CA PRO A 262 -21.26 1.78 -15.28
C PRO A 262 -20.27 2.92 -15.53
N THR A 263 -19.03 2.57 -15.86
CA THR A 263 -17.90 3.48 -16.09
C THR A 263 -17.22 3.23 -17.45
N PRO A 264 -17.96 3.17 -18.57
CA PRO A 264 -17.34 2.85 -19.85
C PRO A 264 -16.25 3.86 -20.25
N ASN A 265 -15.21 3.33 -20.89
CA ASN A 265 -13.94 3.96 -21.24
C ASN A 265 -13.17 4.56 -20.05
N ALA A 266 -13.42 4.09 -18.82
CA ALA A 266 -12.82 4.64 -17.61
C ALA A 266 -12.59 3.58 -16.53
N ALA A 267 -11.74 3.91 -15.56
CA ALA A 267 -11.50 3.05 -14.40
C ALA A 267 -12.77 2.87 -13.55
N SER A 268 -12.87 1.70 -12.92
CA SER A 268 -13.86 1.39 -11.91
C SER A 268 -13.95 2.48 -10.85
N ASN A 269 -15.17 2.84 -10.46
CA ASN A 269 -15.43 3.75 -9.35
C ASN A 269 -15.92 3.04 -8.09
N ILE A 270 -15.89 1.70 -8.10
CA ILE A 270 -16.31 0.86 -6.98
C ILE A 270 -15.14 0.70 -6.01
N THR A 271 -15.41 0.96 -4.74
CA THR A 271 -14.49 0.59 -3.66
C THR A 271 -14.72 -0.87 -3.29
N PRO A 272 -13.69 -1.74 -3.26
CA PRO A 272 -13.83 -3.18 -3.00
C PRO A 272 -14.70 -3.57 -1.78
N PRO A 273 -15.66 -4.51 -1.91
CA PRO A 273 -16.32 -5.16 -0.77
C PRO A 273 -15.53 -6.38 -0.26
N ILE A 274 -15.42 -6.51 1.06
CA ILE A 274 -14.68 -7.56 1.80
C ILE A 274 -15.52 -8.85 1.84
N ALA A 275 -15.01 -10.05 1.54
CA ALA A 275 -15.68 -11.35 1.81
C ALA A 275 -14.72 -12.56 1.87
N GLN A 276 -13.46 -12.35 2.20
CA GLN A 276 -12.52 -13.44 2.52
C GLN A 276 -12.06 -13.25 3.96
N PHE A 277 -12.01 -14.35 4.72
CA PHE A 277 -11.36 -14.32 6.01
C PHE A 277 -9.85 -14.26 5.77
N VAL A 278 -9.20 -13.27 6.37
CA VAL A 278 -7.74 -13.15 6.43
C VAL A 278 -7.32 -13.17 7.89
N ILE A 279 -6.11 -13.64 8.15
CA ILE A 279 -5.48 -13.48 9.47
C ILE A 279 -5.15 -11.99 9.59
N ASN A 280 -5.79 -11.29 10.50
CA ASN A 280 -5.69 -9.83 10.63
C ASN A 280 -4.67 -9.39 11.68
N GLU A 281 -4.55 -10.19 12.74
CA GLU A 281 -3.70 -9.92 13.88
C GLU A 281 -3.36 -11.24 14.59
N ILE A 282 -2.12 -11.40 15.03
CA ILE A 282 -1.68 -12.49 15.93
C ILE A 282 -0.87 -11.90 17.09
N ASP A 283 -1.08 -12.41 18.30
CA ASP A 283 -0.30 -12.08 19.50
C ASP A 283 0.39 -13.35 19.98
N THR A 284 1.73 -13.41 19.87
CA THR A 284 2.53 -14.62 20.10
C THR A 284 3.34 -14.55 21.41
N ILE A 285 3.54 -13.36 21.96
CA ILE A 285 4.35 -13.06 23.15
C ILE A 285 3.55 -12.09 24.04
N SER A 286 2.43 -12.58 24.58
CA SER A 286 1.54 -11.75 25.39
C SER A 286 1.82 -11.83 26.90
N VAL A 287 1.57 -10.73 27.63
CA VAL A 287 1.32 -10.81 29.09
C VAL A 287 -0.08 -11.33 29.42
N ALA A 288 -0.97 -11.34 28.43
CA ALA A 288 -2.33 -11.85 28.51
C ALA A 288 -2.40 -13.29 27.96
N ALA A 289 -3.31 -13.56 27.03
CA ALA A 289 -3.43 -14.85 26.37
C ALA A 289 -3.25 -14.62 24.87
N ASP A 290 -2.41 -15.46 24.27
CA ASP A 290 -2.16 -15.48 22.83
C ASP A 290 -3.47 -15.64 22.04
N PHE A 291 -3.51 -14.99 20.88
CA PHE A 291 -4.68 -15.03 20.03
C PHE A 291 -4.35 -14.93 18.55
N ILE A 292 -5.31 -15.39 17.77
CA ILE A 292 -5.40 -15.20 16.32
C ILE A 292 -6.72 -14.47 16.06
N GLU A 293 -6.67 -13.36 15.36
CA GLU A 293 -7.84 -12.66 14.87
C GLU A 293 -8.02 -12.87 13.37
N LEU A 294 -9.24 -13.21 12.97
CA LEU A 294 -9.65 -13.18 11.58
C LEU A 294 -10.51 -11.96 11.28
N LEU A 295 -10.28 -11.34 10.13
CA LEU A 295 -11.14 -10.31 9.57
C LEU A 295 -11.90 -10.86 8.36
N GLY A 296 -13.21 -10.64 8.28
CA GLY A 296 -14.02 -10.91 7.10
C GLY A 296 -15.31 -10.10 7.11
N ASN A 297 -16.32 -10.55 6.37
CA ASN A 297 -17.62 -9.88 6.34
C ASN A 297 -18.31 -9.89 7.71
N PRO A 298 -19.07 -8.85 8.10
CA PRO A 298 -19.89 -8.86 9.31
C PRO A 298 -20.88 -10.03 9.41
N ASN A 299 -20.94 -10.69 10.57
CA ASN A 299 -21.87 -11.78 10.90
C ASN A 299 -21.78 -12.99 9.94
N THR A 300 -20.60 -13.30 9.43
CA THR A 300 -20.39 -14.34 8.43
C THR A 300 -20.00 -15.65 9.09
N SER A 301 -20.58 -16.76 8.64
CA SER A 301 -20.22 -18.10 9.12
C SER A 301 -18.82 -18.48 8.65
N THR A 302 -18.08 -19.12 9.55
CA THR A 302 -16.76 -19.71 9.27
C THR A 302 -16.83 -21.23 9.09
N ASP A 303 -18.03 -21.78 8.87
CA ASP A 303 -18.21 -23.19 8.52
C ASP A 303 -17.41 -23.55 7.25
N GLY A 304 -16.66 -24.65 7.32
CA GLY A 304 -15.80 -25.11 6.23
C GLY A 304 -14.37 -24.57 6.28
N TYR A 305 -13.99 -23.79 7.30
CA TYR A 305 -12.64 -23.29 7.49
C TYR A 305 -11.91 -23.91 8.68
N THR A 306 -10.59 -23.97 8.59
CA THR A 306 -9.71 -24.54 9.62
C THR A 306 -8.42 -23.72 9.73
N LEU A 307 -7.97 -23.46 10.96
CA LEU A 307 -6.59 -22.99 11.20
C LEU A 307 -5.68 -24.18 11.53
N VAL A 308 -4.49 -24.20 10.96
CA VAL A 308 -3.44 -25.16 11.26
C VAL A 308 -2.19 -24.41 11.68
N LEU A 309 -1.62 -24.77 12.82
CA LEU A 309 -0.39 -24.21 13.35
C LEU A 309 0.77 -25.16 13.03
N TYR A 310 1.90 -24.62 12.58
CA TYR A 310 3.10 -25.38 12.24
C TYR A 310 4.27 -24.97 13.12
N ASP A 311 5.08 -25.96 13.48
CA ASP A 311 6.32 -25.81 14.27
C ASP A 311 7.52 -25.74 13.32
N GLY A 312 8.34 -24.69 13.37
CA GLY A 312 9.48 -24.54 12.45
C GLY A 312 10.72 -25.36 12.82
N ASP A 313 10.75 -25.98 14.01
CA ASP A 313 11.79 -26.97 14.29
C ASP A 313 11.56 -28.28 13.51
N THR A 314 10.30 -28.59 13.16
CA THR A 314 9.89 -29.87 12.58
C THR A 314 9.16 -29.79 11.25
N ASP A 315 8.66 -28.63 10.85
CA ASP A 315 7.76 -28.38 9.71
C ASP A 315 6.46 -29.21 9.76
N LEU A 316 6.05 -29.58 10.97
CA LEU A 316 4.86 -30.39 11.20
C LEU A 316 3.77 -29.60 11.92
N SER A 317 2.53 -29.94 11.61
CA SER A 317 1.39 -29.33 12.27
C SER A 317 1.38 -29.68 13.78
N THR A 318 1.22 -28.68 14.62
CA THR A 318 1.13 -28.83 16.09
C THR A 318 -0.30 -28.79 16.57
N SER A 319 -1.14 -27.97 15.93
CA SER A 319 -2.53 -27.75 16.30
C SER A 319 -3.41 -27.63 15.06
N VAL A 320 -4.65 -28.13 15.17
CA VAL A 320 -5.68 -28.05 14.13
C VAL A 320 -6.95 -27.54 14.80
N ILE A 321 -7.44 -26.39 14.35
CA ILE A 321 -8.55 -25.65 14.96
C ILE A 321 -9.68 -25.55 13.95
N SER A 322 -10.76 -26.30 14.19
CA SER A 322 -12.00 -26.17 13.43
C SER A 322 -12.68 -24.84 13.72
N LEU A 323 -13.04 -24.09 12.68
CA LEU A 323 -13.83 -22.86 12.80
C LEU A 323 -15.34 -23.09 12.67
N ASN A 324 -15.76 -24.32 12.36
CA ASN A 324 -17.18 -24.68 12.28
C ASN A 324 -18.00 -24.18 13.49
N SER A 325 -19.18 -23.63 13.19
CA SER A 325 -20.13 -23.01 14.12
C SER A 325 -19.67 -21.71 14.78
N MET A 326 -18.55 -21.12 14.34
CA MET A 326 -18.16 -19.75 14.68
C MET A 326 -18.62 -18.76 13.61
N THR A 327 -18.80 -17.51 14.01
CA THR A 327 -19.20 -16.40 13.13
C THR A 327 -18.41 -15.16 13.49
N THR A 328 -18.03 -14.36 12.50
CA THR A 328 -17.54 -13.00 12.77
C THR A 328 -18.61 -12.15 13.45
N ASP A 329 -18.18 -11.11 14.14
CA ASP A 329 -19.07 -10.18 14.83
C ASP A 329 -19.71 -9.16 13.87
N THR A 330 -20.38 -8.14 14.43
CA THR A 330 -21.05 -7.09 13.64
C THR A 330 -20.11 -6.19 12.86
N ASN A 331 -18.82 -6.21 13.17
CA ASN A 331 -17.78 -5.42 12.52
C ASN A 331 -16.88 -6.27 11.61
N GLY A 332 -17.02 -7.60 11.64
CA GLY A 332 -16.28 -8.51 10.77
C GLY A 332 -15.14 -9.27 11.45
N TYR A 333 -14.96 -9.15 12.77
CA TYR A 333 -13.86 -9.79 13.49
C TYR A 333 -14.25 -11.13 14.10
N LEU A 334 -13.32 -12.08 14.15
CA LEU A 334 -13.43 -13.32 14.91
C LEU A 334 -12.13 -13.56 15.69
N LEU A 335 -12.20 -13.46 17.02
CA LEU A 335 -11.08 -13.68 17.92
C LEU A 335 -11.00 -15.15 18.37
N ILE A 336 -9.83 -15.76 18.21
CA ILE A 336 -9.56 -17.17 18.52
C ILE A 336 -8.40 -17.23 19.51
N ASN A 337 -8.69 -17.55 20.77
CA ASN A 337 -7.66 -17.72 21.78
C ASN A 337 -6.99 -19.09 21.63
N ASN A 338 -5.69 -19.11 21.36
CA ASN A 338 -4.88 -20.32 21.25
C ASN A 338 -3.44 -19.99 21.64
N GLU A 339 -2.78 -20.89 22.38
CA GLU A 339 -1.37 -20.72 22.70
C GLU A 339 -0.55 -20.84 21.41
N LEU A 340 0.20 -19.80 21.08
CA LEU A 340 1.14 -19.77 19.97
C LEU A 340 2.53 -20.15 20.50
N GLN A 341 3.35 -20.73 19.64
CA GLN A 341 4.70 -21.12 20.06
C GLN A 341 5.65 -19.95 19.84
N ASP A 342 6.64 -19.81 20.72
CA ASP A 342 7.72 -18.84 20.56
C ASP A 342 8.83 -19.50 19.74
N GLY A 343 9.18 -18.89 18.61
CA GLY A 343 10.06 -19.49 17.62
C GLY A 343 9.68 -19.09 16.20
N ALA A 344 10.46 -19.57 15.23
CA ALA A 344 10.10 -19.46 13.81
C ALA A 344 8.95 -20.46 13.55
N ASP A 345 7.72 -19.99 13.51
CA ASP A 345 6.52 -20.83 13.43
C ASP A 345 5.51 -20.23 12.43
N ALA A 346 4.41 -20.95 12.15
CA ALA A 346 3.39 -20.43 11.23
C ALA A 346 1.95 -20.71 11.68
N VAL A 347 1.08 -19.75 11.40
CA VAL A 347 -0.39 -19.90 11.42
C VAL A 347 -0.87 -19.92 9.98
N ALA A 348 -1.64 -20.93 9.59
CA ALA A 348 -2.21 -21.05 8.25
C ALA A 348 -3.72 -21.28 8.31
N LEU A 349 -4.46 -20.50 7.53
CA LEU A 349 -5.91 -20.58 7.35
C LEU A 349 -6.22 -21.37 6.07
N TYR A 350 -7.11 -22.35 6.19
CA TYR A 350 -7.53 -23.21 5.09
C TYR A 350 -9.04 -23.16 4.89
N ALA A 351 -9.47 -23.19 3.62
CA ALA A 351 -10.87 -23.36 3.23
C ALA A 351 -11.25 -24.84 3.12
N ALA A 352 -10.98 -25.60 4.18
CA ALA A 352 -11.36 -27.00 4.27
C ALA A 352 -11.75 -27.41 5.69
N ASP A 353 -12.51 -28.50 5.80
CA ASP A 353 -12.91 -29.05 7.09
C ASP A 353 -11.72 -29.67 7.84
N SER A 354 -11.68 -29.44 9.15
CA SER A 354 -10.65 -29.93 10.06
C SER A 354 -10.38 -31.43 10.00
N ILE A 355 -11.34 -32.25 9.54
CA ILE A 355 -11.14 -33.71 9.36
C ILE A 355 -10.02 -34.05 8.36
N ASN A 356 -9.66 -33.11 7.48
CA ASN A 356 -8.61 -33.28 6.49
C ASN A 356 -7.20 -33.08 7.06
N TYR A 357 -7.08 -32.59 8.29
CA TYR A 357 -5.80 -32.26 8.92
C TYR A 357 -5.64 -33.02 10.24
N MET A 358 -4.43 -33.48 10.54
CA MET A 358 -4.06 -34.07 11.83
C MET A 358 -2.77 -33.46 12.34
N THR A 359 -2.61 -33.37 13.65
CA THR A 359 -1.33 -33.03 14.28
C THR A 359 -0.23 -33.99 13.85
N GLY A 360 0.92 -33.46 13.46
CA GLY A 360 2.07 -34.20 12.95
C GLY A 360 2.08 -34.37 11.42
N ASP A 361 1.11 -33.77 10.72
CA ASP A 361 1.09 -33.73 9.26
C ASP A 361 2.09 -32.68 8.74
N PRO A 362 2.72 -32.93 7.58
CA PRO A 362 3.60 -31.94 6.96
C PRO A 362 2.81 -30.72 6.45
N ILE A 363 3.54 -29.66 6.10
CA ILE A 363 3.01 -28.50 5.35
C ILE A 363 2.21 -28.98 4.13
N THR A 364 1.04 -28.38 3.94
CA THR A 364 0.17 -28.63 2.79
C THR A 364 -0.29 -27.31 2.19
N TYR A 365 -0.47 -27.31 0.87
CA TYR A 365 -0.88 -26.12 0.12
C TYR A 365 -2.29 -26.27 -0.46
N THR A 366 -2.86 -27.47 -0.33
CA THR A 366 -4.23 -27.72 -0.78
C THR A 366 -5.20 -26.98 0.11
N ASP A 367 -6.07 -26.17 -0.50
CA ASP A 367 -7.07 -25.33 0.16
C ASP A 367 -6.48 -24.25 1.10
N LEU A 368 -5.19 -23.92 0.96
CA LEU A 368 -4.54 -22.84 1.71
C LEU A 368 -5.11 -21.49 1.27
N MET A 369 -5.50 -20.66 2.24
CA MET A 369 -6.20 -19.39 2.03
C MET A 369 -5.38 -18.20 2.50
N ASP A 370 -4.82 -18.26 3.71
CA ASP A 370 -3.94 -17.21 4.24
C ASP A 370 -2.91 -17.85 5.18
N ALA A 371 -1.79 -17.17 5.42
CA ALA A 371 -0.77 -17.64 6.33
C ALA A 371 0.10 -16.50 6.85
N VAL A 372 0.61 -16.67 8.06
CA VAL A 372 1.60 -15.80 8.69
C VAL A 372 2.72 -16.68 9.21
N VAL A 373 3.95 -16.42 8.74
CA VAL A 373 5.18 -17.01 9.29
C VAL A 373 5.79 -15.96 10.20
N TYR A 374 6.02 -16.32 11.47
CA TYR A 374 6.42 -15.38 12.51
C TYR A 374 7.60 -15.91 13.34
N GLY A 375 8.30 -15.02 14.04
CA GLY A 375 9.35 -15.36 15.00
C GLY A 375 10.64 -14.54 14.87
N SER A 376 11.39 -14.43 15.97
CA SER A 376 12.64 -13.65 16.11
C SER A 376 13.93 -14.39 15.66
N GLY A 377 13.80 -15.64 15.21
CA GLY A 377 14.91 -16.49 14.77
C GLY A 377 15.31 -16.28 13.30
N PRO A 378 16.35 -17.01 12.81
CA PRO A 378 16.62 -17.09 11.37
C PRO A 378 15.34 -17.53 10.62
N PRO A 379 15.05 -16.94 9.44
CA PRO A 379 13.84 -17.28 8.70
C PRO A 379 13.79 -18.77 8.36
N ASP A 380 12.67 -19.40 8.66
CA ASP A 380 12.44 -20.81 8.30
C ASP A 380 12.09 -20.93 6.81
N THR A 381 13.00 -21.50 6.03
CA THR A 381 12.86 -21.57 4.56
C THR A 381 11.73 -22.47 4.10
N GLU A 382 11.34 -23.44 4.92
CA GLU A 382 10.31 -24.42 4.63
C GLU A 382 8.94 -23.83 4.97
N LEU A 383 8.77 -23.18 6.11
CA LEU A 383 7.54 -22.47 6.45
C LEU A 383 7.27 -21.27 5.53
N LEU A 384 8.31 -20.54 5.09
CA LEU A 384 8.16 -19.44 4.13
C LEU A 384 7.51 -19.87 2.80
N THR A 385 7.49 -21.17 2.49
CA THR A 385 6.79 -21.68 1.29
C THR A 385 5.27 -21.64 1.41
N LEU A 386 4.72 -21.40 2.60
CA LEU A 386 3.30 -21.10 2.80
C LEU A 386 2.92 -19.71 2.26
N LEU A 387 3.90 -18.83 2.03
CA LEU A 387 3.69 -17.44 1.63
C LEU A 387 3.96 -17.23 0.13
N ASN A 388 3.49 -16.10 -0.40
CA ASN A 388 3.87 -15.66 -1.74
C ASN A 388 5.39 -15.42 -1.86
N PRO A 389 5.98 -15.57 -3.06
CA PRO A 389 7.41 -15.32 -3.26
C PRO A 389 7.84 -13.93 -2.78
N GLY A 390 8.90 -13.87 -1.97
CA GLY A 390 9.49 -12.61 -1.49
C GLY A 390 8.94 -12.10 -0.15
N GLN A 391 7.96 -12.79 0.44
CA GLN A 391 7.43 -12.48 1.76
C GLN A 391 8.40 -12.92 2.88
N LEU A 392 8.27 -12.29 4.05
CA LEU A 392 9.22 -12.41 5.15
C LEU A 392 8.61 -13.13 6.36
N GLN A 393 9.48 -13.73 7.17
CA GLN A 393 9.11 -14.08 8.54
C GLN A 393 9.04 -12.79 9.35
N VAL A 394 7.91 -12.52 10.00
CA VAL A 394 7.69 -11.29 10.76
C VAL A 394 7.98 -11.49 12.24
N ASP A 395 8.61 -10.50 12.86
CA ASP A 395 9.03 -10.57 14.26
C ASP A 395 8.15 -9.66 15.12
N GLU A 396 7.45 -10.26 16.09
CA GLU A 396 6.64 -9.52 17.07
C GLU A 396 7.52 -8.71 18.03
N ASP A 397 8.76 -9.13 18.25
CA ASP A 397 9.72 -8.39 19.08
C ASP A 397 10.60 -7.44 18.24
N ALA A 398 10.19 -7.11 17.02
CA ALA A 398 10.95 -6.21 16.14
C ALA A 398 11.28 -4.85 16.79
N ASN A 399 10.43 -4.37 17.70
CA ASN A 399 10.64 -3.11 18.44
C ASN A 399 11.19 -3.33 19.86
N GLY A 400 11.47 -4.57 20.28
CA GLY A 400 11.92 -4.90 21.64
C GLY A 400 10.82 -4.75 22.72
N ASN A 401 9.55 -4.80 22.32
CA ASN A 401 8.39 -4.57 23.18
C ASN A 401 7.28 -5.60 22.98
N ALA A 402 7.62 -6.83 22.57
CA ALA A 402 6.63 -7.87 22.24
C ALA A 402 5.55 -8.08 23.32
N THR A 403 5.89 -7.90 24.61
CA THR A 403 4.93 -8.04 25.72
C THR A 403 3.74 -7.07 25.70
N ASN A 404 3.84 -5.97 24.97
CA ASN A 404 2.80 -4.95 24.82
C ASN A 404 2.43 -4.72 23.35
N GLU A 405 2.89 -5.58 22.44
CA GLU A 405 2.69 -5.48 21.00
C GLU A 405 2.11 -6.79 20.48
N SER A 406 1.48 -6.73 19.31
CA SER A 406 1.06 -7.88 18.52
C SER A 406 1.52 -7.67 17.07
N LEU A 407 1.55 -8.74 16.29
CA LEU A 407 1.72 -8.64 14.85
C LEU A 407 0.38 -8.32 14.19
N ILE A 408 0.23 -7.08 13.74
CA ILE A 408 -1.00 -6.60 13.10
C ILE A 408 -0.78 -6.32 11.61
N ARG A 409 -1.77 -6.60 10.76
CA ARG A 409 -1.80 -6.05 9.40
C ARG A 409 -1.95 -4.53 9.48
N CYS A 410 -1.04 -3.79 8.85
CA CYS A 410 -1.04 -2.34 8.84
C CYS A 410 -2.19 -1.78 8.01
N THR A 411 -3.26 -1.39 8.69
CA THR A 411 -4.64 -1.36 8.17
C THR A 411 -5.22 -2.76 8.01
N ASN A 412 -6.44 -2.93 8.50
CA ASN A 412 -7.24 -4.15 8.39
C ASN A 412 -7.18 -4.79 6.99
N GLY A 413 -6.77 -6.06 6.94
CA GLY A 413 -6.72 -6.85 5.72
C GLY A 413 -5.70 -6.39 4.65
N SER A 414 -4.83 -5.43 4.97
CA SER A 414 -3.83 -4.94 4.02
C SER A 414 -2.81 -6.01 3.63
N GLY A 415 -2.25 -5.87 2.43
CA GLY A 415 -1.32 -6.83 1.85
C GLY A 415 -2.00 -8.07 1.25
N GLY A 416 -3.27 -8.34 1.55
CA GLY A 416 -3.97 -9.51 1.03
C GLY A 416 -3.43 -10.84 1.56
N GLN A 417 -3.87 -11.93 0.95
CA GLN A 417 -3.57 -13.29 1.39
C GLN A 417 -2.13 -13.70 1.16
N LEU A 418 -1.60 -14.53 2.07
CA LEU A 418 -0.26 -15.13 2.01
C LEU A 418 0.87 -14.09 1.96
N ASN A 419 0.57 -12.83 2.26
CA ASN A 419 1.51 -11.73 2.30
C ASN A 419 1.67 -11.25 3.75
N THR A 420 2.91 -11.28 4.23
CA THR A 420 3.32 -10.84 5.57
C THR A 420 4.03 -9.49 5.58
N SER A 421 4.39 -8.94 4.41
CA SER A 421 5.06 -7.64 4.29
C SER A 421 4.29 -6.50 4.97
N SER A 422 2.96 -6.59 4.99
CA SER A 422 2.05 -5.65 5.65
C SER A 422 1.88 -5.90 7.15
N PHE A 423 2.44 -6.96 7.74
CA PHE A 423 2.41 -7.14 9.19
C PHE A 423 3.54 -6.36 9.86
N LYS A 424 3.24 -5.77 11.03
CA LYS A 424 4.22 -5.11 11.90
C LYS A 424 3.87 -5.35 13.37
N ALA A 425 4.91 -5.37 14.21
CA ALA A 425 4.75 -5.30 15.66
C ALA A 425 4.18 -3.92 16.05
N PHE A 426 3.01 -3.90 16.69
CA PHE A 426 2.32 -2.67 17.06
C PHE A 426 1.36 -2.89 18.22
N THR A 427 0.72 -1.83 18.72
CA THR A 427 -0.25 -1.92 19.83
C THR A 427 -1.40 -2.87 19.48
N PRO A 428 -1.71 -3.89 20.32
CA PRO A 428 -2.75 -4.86 20.02
C PRO A 428 -4.15 -4.27 19.92
N SER A 429 -4.94 -4.76 18.97
CA SER A 429 -6.27 -4.25 18.63
C SER A 429 -7.40 -5.29 18.56
N PRO A 430 -7.44 -6.32 19.45
CA PRO A 430 -8.39 -7.43 19.30
C PRO A 430 -9.86 -6.99 19.35
N GLY A 431 -10.61 -7.38 18.33
CA GLY A 431 -12.03 -7.10 18.10
C GLY A 431 -12.32 -5.68 17.61
N THR A 432 -11.28 -4.95 17.20
CA THR A 432 -11.35 -3.57 16.74
C THR A 432 -10.48 -3.35 15.50
N GLU A 433 -10.57 -2.18 14.88
CA GLU A 433 -9.82 -1.89 13.67
C GLU A 433 -8.33 -1.73 13.95
N ASN A 434 -7.49 -2.43 13.17
CA ASN A 434 -6.06 -2.16 13.10
C ASN A 434 -5.89 -0.75 12.56
N ILE A 435 -5.42 0.17 13.40
CA ILE A 435 -5.12 1.54 13.00
C ILE A 435 -3.92 1.49 12.04
N ASN A 436 -3.95 2.32 11.00
CA ASN A 436 -2.92 2.44 9.96
C ASN A 436 -1.54 2.48 10.62
N CYS A 437 -0.82 1.36 10.65
CA CYS A 437 0.56 1.32 11.12
C CYS A 437 1.37 1.82 9.95
N VAL A 438 1.33 3.13 9.80
CA VAL A 438 1.81 3.76 8.60
C VAL A 438 3.31 3.52 8.55
N THR A 439 3.73 2.62 7.65
CA THR A 439 5.14 2.36 7.37
C THR A 439 5.59 3.30 6.28
N LEU A 440 6.91 3.52 6.20
CA LEU A 440 7.54 4.41 5.24
C LEU A 440 7.35 3.94 3.77
N ASP A 441 6.96 2.68 3.56
CA ASP A 441 6.92 2.06 2.24
C ASP A 441 5.82 2.69 1.38
N GLY A 442 6.23 3.24 0.23
CA GLY A 442 5.35 4.00 -0.66
C GLY A 442 5.03 5.43 -0.21
N TYR A 443 5.29 5.83 1.04
CA TYR A 443 4.91 7.16 1.56
C TYR A 443 5.51 8.32 0.76
N TYR A 444 6.72 8.13 0.23
CA TYR A 444 7.44 9.12 -0.57
C TYR A 444 7.46 8.82 -2.08
N ASP A 445 6.67 7.88 -2.60
CA ASP A 445 6.71 7.50 -4.03
C ASP A 445 6.38 8.64 -4.99
N SER A 446 5.59 9.60 -4.53
CA SER A 446 5.26 10.81 -5.31
C SER A 446 6.30 11.94 -5.19
N ALA A 447 7.37 11.75 -4.42
CA ALA A 447 8.45 12.73 -4.30
C ALA A 447 9.25 12.79 -5.60
N ASP A 448 9.27 13.95 -6.26
CA ASP A 448 9.97 14.16 -7.52
C ASP A 448 11.31 14.86 -7.29
N THR A 449 12.36 14.06 -7.31
CA THR A 449 13.76 14.48 -7.09
C THR A 449 14.43 15.11 -8.32
N SER A 450 13.68 15.48 -9.37
CA SER A 450 14.26 16.01 -10.61
C SER A 450 15.00 17.34 -10.45
N ASN A 451 14.54 18.20 -9.55
CA ASN A 451 15.20 19.46 -9.19
C ASN A 451 14.64 20.04 -7.86
N ALA A 452 15.35 21.01 -7.29
CA ALA A 452 15.03 21.65 -6.01
C ALA A 452 13.58 22.13 -5.87
N GLN A 453 13.07 22.86 -6.87
CA GLN A 453 11.71 23.40 -6.80
C GLN A 453 10.68 22.29 -6.86
N THR A 454 10.84 21.35 -7.78
CA THR A 454 9.90 20.23 -7.95
C THR A 454 9.90 19.30 -6.74
N LEU A 455 11.07 19.02 -6.15
CA LEU A 455 11.14 18.24 -4.92
C LEU A 455 10.42 18.95 -3.79
N ARG A 456 10.71 20.24 -3.58
CA ARG A 456 10.06 21.05 -2.55
C ARG A 456 8.53 21.04 -2.71
N ASP A 457 8.04 21.22 -3.93
CA ASP A 457 6.60 21.23 -4.23
C ASP A 457 5.97 19.83 -4.02
N SER A 458 6.63 18.76 -4.46
CA SER A 458 6.12 17.39 -4.25
C SER A 458 6.12 16.99 -2.78
N LEU A 459 7.15 17.36 -2.01
CA LEU A 459 7.19 17.08 -0.57
C LEU A 459 6.13 17.86 0.18
N HIS A 460 5.93 19.14 -0.17
CA HIS A 460 4.83 19.94 0.37
C HIS A 460 3.49 19.22 0.20
N ASN A 461 3.17 18.76 -1.02
CA ASN A 461 1.92 18.01 -1.30
C ASN A 461 1.81 16.67 -0.58
N ILE A 462 2.93 16.05 -0.16
CA ILE A 462 2.91 14.79 0.61
C ILE A 462 2.57 15.06 2.08
N ILE A 463 3.02 16.20 2.62
CA ILE A 463 2.98 16.48 4.05
C ILE A 463 1.93 17.52 4.44
N ASP A 464 1.30 18.21 3.49
CA ASP A 464 0.37 19.32 3.71
C ASP A 464 -0.92 18.89 4.44
N ASP A 465 -1.51 17.74 4.14
CA ASP A 465 -2.81 17.32 4.67
C ASP A 465 -2.78 16.55 6.01
N HIS A 466 -1.99 17.02 6.98
CA HIS A 466 -1.92 16.37 8.29
C HIS A 466 -3.18 16.52 9.16
N ILE A 467 -3.45 15.53 10.00
CA ILE A 467 -4.52 15.57 10.99
C ILE A 467 -4.19 16.59 12.08
N VAL A 468 -5.08 17.56 12.24
CA VAL A 468 -4.95 18.63 13.26
C VAL A 468 -5.59 18.21 14.57
N PHE A 469 -4.78 18.09 15.62
CA PHE A 469 -5.27 17.92 16.99
C PHE A 469 -5.63 19.26 17.63
N PRO A 470 -6.63 19.32 18.51
CA PRO A 470 -6.84 20.48 19.35
C PRO A 470 -5.57 20.85 20.12
N TYR A 471 -5.34 22.15 20.31
CA TYR A 471 -4.22 22.58 21.14
C TYR A 471 -4.45 22.14 22.60
N SER A 472 -5.63 22.32 23.18
CA SER A 472 -5.95 21.72 24.49
C SER A 472 -7.42 21.36 24.58
N SER A 473 -7.73 20.16 25.03
CA SER A 473 -9.08 19.60 25.02
C SER A 473 -9.30 18.57 26.12
N GLY A 474 -10.52 18.02 26.22
CA GLY A 474 -10.83 16.89 27.11
C GLY A 474 -10.89 15.53 26.39
N ALA A 475 -10.70 15.54 25.07
CA ALA A 475 -10.35 14.39 24.24
C ALA A 475 -8.86 14.52 23.85
N GLU A 476 -8.37 13.63 23.00
CA GLU A 476 -6.98 13.66 22.53
C GLU A 476 -6.58 15.04 21.99
N ASP A 477 -5.46 15.55 22.48
CA ASP A 477 -4.91 16.85 22.15
C ASP A 477 -3.37 16.79 22.03
N THR A 478 -2.74 17.90 21.64
CA THR A 478 -1.27 17.91 21.44
C THR A 478 -0.44 17.55 22.69
N TRP A 479 -0.96 17.61 23.92
CA TRP A 479 -0.26 17.10 25.09
C TRP A 479 -0.18 15.58 25.09
N ASP A 480 -1.27 14.91 24.70
CA ASP A 480 -1.34 13.46 24.63
C ASP A 480 -0.41 12.92 23.54
N VAL A 481 -0.30 13.62 22.42
CA VAL A 481 0.68 13.28 21.38
C VAL A 481 2.11 13.45 21.91
N LEU A 482 2.39 14.56 22.59
CA LEU A 482 3.74 14.85 23.09
C LEU A 482 4.17 14.00 24.29
N SER A 483 3.24 13.38 25.02
CA SER A 483 3.61 12.51 26.14
C SER A 483 4.43 11.30 25.70
N TYR A 484 4.18 10.84 24.47
CA TYR A 484 4.90 9.73 23.84
C TYR A 484 5.98 10.22 22.88
N ALA A 485 5.68 11.24 22.06
CA ALA A 485 6.66 11.77 21.10
C ALA A 485 7.93 12.30 21.76
N ASP A 486 7.80 12.84 22.98
CA ASP A 486 8.92 13.34 23.78
C ASP A 486 9.15 12.48 25.05
N GLN A 487 8.80 11.18 24.99
CA GLN A 487 9.06 10.23 26.06
C GLN A 487 10.57 10.17 26.36
N ALA A 488 10.91 10.12 27.64
CA ALA A 488 12.30 9.97 28.06
C ALA A 488 12.76 8.52 27.81
N PRO A 489 14.00 8.33 27.30
CA PRO A 489 14.54 7.01 27.01
C PRO A 489 15.04 6.32 28.29
N THR A 490 14.09 6.00 29.18
CA THR A 490 14.34 5.34 30.46
C THR A 490 13.31 4.23 30.69
N THR A 491 13.74 3.15 31.34
CA THR A 491 12.85 2.05 31.77
C THR A 491 12.16 2.32 33.10
N ASP A 492 12.44 3.46 33.73
CA ASP A 492 11.86 3.81 35.03
C ASP A 492 10.48 4.43 34.84
N ASP A 493 9.46 3.86 35.50
CA ASP A 493 8.14 4.47 35.60
C ASP A 493 8.12 5.60 36.63
N CYS A 494 7.25 6.58 36.41
CA CYS A 494 6.96 7.57 37.44
C CYS A 494 6.29 6.91 38.66
N PRO A 495 6.72 7.28 39.89
CA PRO A 495 6.13 6.70 41.09
C PRO A 495 4.67 7.16 41.24
N THR A 496 3.73 6.23 41.01
CA THR A 496 2.29 6.46 41.22
C THR A 496 1.82 5.80 42.52
N ASN A 497 0.68 6.26 43.05
CA ASN A 497 0.01 5.58 44.18
C ASN A 497 -0.94 4.47 43.69
N ASP A 498 -1.09 4.33 42.37
CA ASP A 498 -1.96 3.37 41.72
C ASP A 498 -1.12 2.47 40.80
N PRO A 499 -0.84 1.21 41.20
CA PRO A 499 -0.06 0.28 40.38
C PRO A 499 -0.66 -0.04 39.01
N SER A 500 -1.88 0.44 38.69
CA SER A 500 -2.51 0.29 37.38
C SER A 500 -2.35 1.52 36.46
N GLU A 501 -1.80 2.63 36.98
CA GLU A 501 -1.40 3.78 36.17
C GLU A 501 0.09 3.69 35.87
N VAL A 502 0.43 3.42 34.60
CA VAL A 502 1.78 3.62 34.05
C VAL A 502 1.83 5.08 33.59
N ILE A 503 2.70 5.87 34.23
CA ILE A 503 3.00 7.24 33.83
C ILE A 503 4.47 7.27 33.47
N GLU A 504 4.76 7.68 32.25
CA GLU A 504 6.14 7.73 31.76
C GLU A 504 6.78 9.10 32.05
N TYR A 505 8.11 9.10 32.01
CA TYR A 505 8.89 10.33 32.02
C TYR A 505 8.88 10.97 30.64
N VAL A 506 8.86 12.30 30.61
CA VAL A 506 9.03 13.10 29.39
C VAL A 506 10.33 13.90 29.46
N TRP A 507 11.03 14.02 28.34
CA TRP A 507 12.38 14.57 28.25
C TRP A 507 12.39 15.98 27.66
N MET A 508 13.03 16.91 28.37
CA MET A 508 12.99 18.33 28.02
C MET A 508 14.04 18.71 26.98
N VAL A 509 13.59 19.20 25.81
CA VAL A 509 14.43 19.50 24.64
C VAL A 509 15.66 20.37 24.96
N TYR A 510 15.52 21.41 25.80
CA TYR A 510 16.62 22.33 26.09
C TYR A 510 17.39 21.99 27.36
N LYS A 511 16.72 21.54 28.41
CA LYS A 511 17.35 21.38 29.72
C LYS A 511 18.02 20.02 29.91
N ASN A 512 17.70 19.04 29.07
CA ASN A 512 18.21 17.68 29.14
C ASN A 512 17.90 17.00 30.48
N ASN A 513 16.67 17.15 30.95
CA ASN A 513 16.19 16.55 32.18
C ASN A 513 14.79 16.00 31.96
N ASP A 514 14.36 15.13 32.86
CA ASP A 514 13.04 14.50 32.75
C ASP A 514 12.08 15.00 33.81
N TYR A 515 10.81 14.95 33.46
CA TYR A 515 9.71 15.17 34.38
C TYR A 515 8.72 14.02 34.27
N CYS A 516 8.07 13.70 35.37
CA CYS A 516 6.88 12.87 35.30
C CYS A 516 5.79 13.60 34.54
N TYR A 517 5.24 12.94 33.52
CA TYR A 517 4.15 13.51 32.76
C TYR A 517 2.93 13.73 33.65
N GLN A 518 2.37 14.94 33.66
CA GLN A 518 1.13 15.27 34.36
C GLN A 518 0.13 16.01 33.46
N GLY A 519 0.28 15.94 32.13
CA GLY A 519 -0.58 16.64 31.17
C GLY A 519 -0.33 18.14 31.03
N GLY A 520 -1.34 18.88 30.58
CA GLY A 520 -1.29 20.35 30.47
C GLY A 520 -1.57 21.09 31.78
N GLY A 521 -0.94 22.25 32.01
CA GLY A 521 -1.23 23.12 33.17
C GLY A 521 -0.04 23.90 33.72
N GLN A 522 -0.16 24.42 34.95
CA GLN A 522 0.94 25.08 35.69
C GLN A 522 1.88 24.01 36.25
N GLN A 523 2.85 23.58 35.44
CA GLN A 523 3.84 22.56 35.79
C GLN A 523 5.27 23.10 35.73
N ALA A 524 6.26 22.20 35.87
CA ALA A 524 7.68 22.51 35.67
C ALA A 524 8.07 22.63 34.20
N TYR A 525 7.22 22.11 33.29
CA TYR A 525 7.43 22.13 31.85
C TYR A 525 6.21 22.69 31.11
N ASN A 526 6.42 23.08 29.85
CA ASN A 526 5.38 23.50 28.92
C ASN A 526 5.71 23.08 27.48
N ARG A 527 4.78 23.33 26.55
CA ARG A 527 5.03 23.14 25.12
C ARG A 527 5.82 24.31 24.56
N GLU A 528 6.88 23.98 23.87
CA GLU A 528 7.75 24.85 23.12
C GLU A 528 7.39 24.77 21.64
N HIS A 529 7.10 25.93 21.06
CA HIS A 529 6.93 26.07 19.62
C HIS A 529 8.29 26.41 19.00
N THR A 530 9.04 25.43 18.51
CA THR A 530 10.37 25.66 17.91
C THR A 530 10.34 26.62 16.71
N TRP A 531 9.17 26.83 16.10
CA TRP A 531 8.85 28.05 15.37
C TRP A 531 7.92 28.92 16.22
N PRO A 532 8.36 30.06 16.78
CA PRO A 532 7.54 30.82 17.71
C PRO A 532 6.23 31.29 17.07
N GLN A 533 5.08 31.01 17.70
CA GLN A 533 3.75 31.46 17.23
C GLN A 533 3.68 32.96 16.89
N SER A 534 4.49 33.79 17.55
CA SER A 534 4.56 35.23 17.27
C SER A 534 5.13 35.59 15.88
N ARG A 535 5.69 34.61 15.16
CA ARG A 535 6.32 34.72 13.84
C ARG A 535 5.44 34.08 12.77
N GLY A 536 4.18 34.52 12.66
CA GLY A 536 3.29 34.12 11.56
C GLY A 536 1.92 33.61 12.00
N PHE A 537 1.85 32.68 12.94
CA PHE A 537 0.64 31.85 13.16
C PHE A 537 0.06 31.93 14.58
N SER A 538 0.13 33.11 15.21
CA SER A 538 -0.44 33.30 16.55
C SER A 538 -1.95 33.00 16.56
N SER A 539 -2.44 32.40 17.64
CA SER A 539 -3.82 31.90 17.71
C SER A 539 -4.93 32.94 17.55
N GLY A 540 -4.62 34.24 17.59
CA GLY A 540 -5.61 35.30 17.51
C GLY A 540 -6.52 35.21 16.28
N SER A 541 -6.00 35.57 15.10
CA SER A 541 -6.81 35.60 13.88
C SER A 541 -7.03 34.23 13.23
N LEU A 542 -6.13 33.27 13.49
CA LEU A 542 -6.19 31.92 12.92
C LEU A 542 -6.93 30.92 13.82
N GLY A 543 -7.26 31.30 15.05
CA GLY A 543 -7.86 30.41 16.03
C GLY A 543 -6.83 29.58 16.81
N ASP A 544 -7.30 28.98 17.91
CA ASP A 544 -6.45 28.25 18.85
C ASP A 544 -5.97 26.89 18.31
N ASN A 545 -6.61 26.34 17.28
CA ASN A 545 -6.29 25.04 16.69
C ASN A 545 -5.90 25.18 15.22
N ASN A 546 -5.17 26.25 14.86
CA ASN A 546 -4.61 26.35 13.51
C ASN A 546 -3.46 25.34 13.36
N ALA A 547 -3.34 24.77 12.16
CA ALA A 547 -2.45 23.66 11.85
C ALA A 547 -1.01 23.89 12.33
N ALA A 548 -0.38 25.01 11.94
CA ALA A 548 0.98 25.36 12.35
C ALA A 548 1.18 25.44 13.87
N ARG A 549 0.15 25.83 14.63
CA ARG A 549 0.23 25.90 16.09
C ARG A 549 0.16 24.52 16.74
N THR A 550 -0.54 23.58 16.14
CA THR A 550 -0.83 22.26 16.73
C THR A 550 0.06 21.16 16.19
N ASP A 551 0.86 21.47 15.18
CA ASP A 551 1.78 20.52 14.55
C ASP A 551 2.89 20.07 15.51
N THR A 552 2.89 18.79 15.85
CA THR A 552 3.82 18.20 16.80
C THR A 552 5.18 17.88 16.20
N HIS A 553 5.39 17.98 14.88
CA HIS A 553 6.74 17.87 14.31
C HIS A 553 7.69 18.97 14.81
N HIS A 554 7.15 20.15 15.15
CA HIS A 554 7.91 21.28 15.69
C HIS A 554 7.57 21.63 17.15
N LEU A 555 6.48 21.09 17.70
CA LEU A 555 6.05 21.31 19.08
C LEU A 555 6.78 20.33 19.97
N MET A 556 7.47 20.79 21.01
CA MET A 556 8.27 19.92 21.89
C MET A 556 8.02 20.27 23.36
N LEU A 557 8.32 19.37 24.28
CA LEU A 557 8.27 19.63 25.71
C LEU A 557 9.56 20.29 26.19
N SER A 558 9.41 21.36 26.99
CA SER A 558 10.53 22.13 27.54
C SER A 558 10.27 22.56 28.98
N ASP A 559 11.33 22.64 29.79
CA ASP A 559 11.31 23.34 31.07
C ASP A 559 10.83 24.79 30.86
N VAL A 560 9.91 25.25 31.71
CA VAL A 560 9.25 26.57 31.56
C VAL A 560 10.23 27.74 31.60
N GLY A 561 11.35 27.60 32.33
CA GLY A 561 12.37 28.63 32.44
C GLY A 561 13.30 28.70 31.23
N TYR A 562 13.48 27.57 30.52
CA TYR A 562 14.28 27.50 29.30
C TYR A 562 13.46 27.98 28.10
N ASN A 563 12.21 27.51 28.00
CA ASN A 563 11.26 28.01 27.01
C ASN A 563 11.06 29.54 27.16
N GLY A 564 10.91 30.03 28.40
CA GLY A 564 10.77 31.46 28.66
C GLY A 564 11.95 32.32 28.20
N ASP A 565 13.18 31.82 28.32
CA ASP A 565 14.38 32.53 27.85
C ASP A 565 14.59 32.41 26.34
N ARG A 566 14.21 31.26 25.76
CA ARG A 566 14.18 31.08 24.30
C ARG A 566 13.20 32.07 23.68
N GLY A 567 12.00 32.19 24.24
CA GLY A 567 11.00 33.17 23.85
C GLY A 567 10.66 33.11 22.36
N ASN A 568 11.08 34.12 21.60
CA ASN A 568 10.90 34.20 20.16
C ASN A 568 12.19 34.55 19.40
N LEU A 569 13.33 34.30 20.04
CA LEU A 569 14.65 34.47 19.47
C LEU A 569 14.80 33.57 18.24
N TYR A 570 15.49 34.02 17.21
CA TYR A 570 15.76 33.16 16.05
C TYR A 570 16.93 32.22 16.35
N PHE A 571 16.99 31.09 15.67
CA PHE A 571 18.11 30.16 15.84
C PHE A 571 19.36 30.67 15.12
N ASP A 572 20.46 30.77 15.84
CA ASP A 572 21.80 31.10 15.35
C ASP A 572 22.86 30.60 16.34
N ASN A 573 24.12 30.52 15.91
CA ASN A 573 25.24 30.29 16.81
C ASN A 573 25.55 31.56 17.60
N CYS A 574 25.80 31.37 18.89
CA CYS A 574 26.12 32.44 19.81
C CYS A 574 27.64 32.66 19.88
N ASN A 575 28.08 33.39 20.91
CA ASN A 575 29.49 33.59 21.20
C ASN A 575 29.74 33.53 22.71
N ALA A 576 31.01 33.62 23.12
CA ALA A 576 31.41 33.53 24.52
C ALA A 576 30.86 34.64 25.45
N GLN A 577 30.15 35.65 24.92
CA GLN A 577 29.48 36.70 25.71
C GLN A 577 27.99 36.40 25.96
N CYS A 578 27.45 35.35 25.35
CA CYS A 578 26.05 34.97 25.50
C CYS A 578 25.73 34.46 26.90
N ASN A 579 24.45 34.54 27.25
CA ASN A 579 23.95 33.98 28.50
C ASN A 579 23.86 32.47 28.37
N GLU A 580 24.24 31.78 29.44
CA GLU A 580 24.24 30.32 29.50
C GLU A 580 22.94 29.80 30.10
N ARG A 581 22.40 28.75 29.48
CA ARG A 581 21.38 27.87 30.04
C ARG A 581 21.95 26.44 30.06
N PRO A 582 22.52 25.99 31.20
CA PRO A 582 23.23 24.72 31.26
C PRO A 582 22.27 23.54 31.07
N THR A 583 22.77 22.44 30.54
CA THR A 583 22.01 21.18 30.50
C THR A 583 22.29 20.38 31.77
N ASP A 584 21.30 19.60 32.22
CA ASP A 584 21.54 18.53 33.18
C ASP A 584 22.27 17.37 32.48
N THR A 585 22.87 16.47 33.26
CA THR A 585 23.48 15.25 32.73
C THR A 585 22.40 14.18 32.63
N HIS A 586 22.31 13.53 31.48
CA HIS A 586 21.40 12.42 31.21
C HIS A 586 22.18 11.26 30.59
N ASP A 587 21.74 10.02 30.78
CA ASP A 587 22.36 8.86 30.13
C ASP A 587 22.19 8.98 28.60
N ASP A 588 23.18 8.56 27.83
CA ASP A 588 23.10 8.61 26.37
C ASP A 588 22.17 7.49 25.88
N PRO A 589 21.00 7.77 25.30
CA PRO A 589 20.07 6.73 24.89
C PRO A 589 20.59 5.85 23.75
N ASN A 590 21.58 6.32 22.98
CA ASN A 590 22.21 5.53 21.93
C ASN A 590 23.28 4.59 22.53
N THR A 591 23.82 4.89 23.73
CA THR A 591 24.83 4.08 24.43
C THR A 591 24.69 4.10 25.97
N PRO A 592 23.53 3.73 26.53
CA PRO A 592 23.14 4.10 27.91
C PRO A 592 23.95 3.42 29.00
N GLU A 593 24.61 2.30 28.70
CA GLU A 593 25.48 1.61 29.66
C GLU A 593 26.89 2.23 29.79
N VAL A 594 27.28 3.14 28.88
CA VAL A 594 28.69 3.53 28.69
C VAL A 594 28.91 5.04 28.77
N ASP A 595 28.01 5.86 28.23
CA ASP A 595 28.20 7.31 28.11
C ASP A 595 27.01 8.13 28.62
N THR A 596 27.28 9.39 28.97
CA THR A 596 26.28 10.39 29.40
C THR A 596 26.37 11.61 28.49
N ILE A 597 25.22 12.20 28.17
CA ILE A 597 25.09 13.42 27.37
C ILE A 597 24.72 14.63 28.25
N GLY A 598 24.99 15.82 27.72
CA GLY A 598 24.75 17.08 28.41
C GLY A 598 25.73 17.32 29.57
N GLY A 599 25.26 18.05 30.57
CA GLY A 599 26.04 18.45 31.74
C GLY A 599 27.13 19.50 31.49
N GLY A 600 27.58 20.12 32.58
CA GLY A 600 28.65 21.12 32.55
C GLY A 600 28.14 22.57 32.54
N SER A 601 28.97 23.49 33.04
CA SER A 601 28.69 24.92 33.01
C SER A 601 29.96 25.75 32.81
N GLY A 602 29.83 26.92 32.20
CA GLY A 602 30.72 28.06 32.33
C GLY A 602 31.70 28.34 31.20
N VAL A 603 31.70 27.59 30.08
CA VAL A 603 32.58 27.86 28.92
C VAL A 603 31.91 27.55 27.59
N TYR A 604 31.69 28.58 26.78
CA TYR A 604 31.24 28.47 25.39
C TYR A 604 32.26 27.71 24.51
N PRO A 605 31.83 26.80 23.61
CA PRO A 605 30.43 26.45 23.33
C PRO A 605 29.84 25.38 24.27
N GLY A 606 30.66 24.62 25.01
CA GLY A 606 30.18 23.69 26.04
C GLY A 606 29.07 22.72 25.60
N ASN A 607 28.34 22.16 26.58
CA ASN A 607 27.12 21.37 26.38
C ASN A 607 25.92 22.15 26.93
N SER A 608 25.76 23.40 26.53
CA SER A 608 24.73 24.29 27.07
C SER A 608 24.01 24.99 25.93
N ASN A 609 22.83 25.52 26.24
CA ASN A 609 22.17 26.45 25.34
C ASN A 609 22.73 27.85 25.59
N TRP A 610 22.86 28.64 24.55
CA TRP A 610 23.42 29.99 24.62
C TRP A 610 22.49 30.97 23.95
N PHE A 611 22.24 32.11 24.58
CA PHE A 611 21.32 33.06 24.00
C PHE A 611 21.71 34.50 24.32
N ASP A 612 21.30 35.40 23.44
CA ASP A 612 21.43 36.84 23.62
C ASP A 612 20.09 37.55 23.38
N ALA A 613 20.13 38.81 22.97
CA ALA A 613 18.91 39.59 22.78
C ALA A 613 18.14 39.20 21.51
N ASP A 614 18.79 38.53 20.56
CA ASP A 614 18.27 38.29 19.22
C ASP A 614 18.21 36.80 18.88
N SER A 615 19.16 36.01 19.40
CA SER A 615 19.40 34.62 19.00
C SER A 615 19.45 33.61 20.14
N PHE A 616 19.14 32.36 19.80
CA PHE A 616 19.27 31.19 20.67
C PHE A 616 20.04 30.07 19.94
N GLU A 617 21.13 29.60 20.53
CA GLU A 617 21.91 28.42 20.13
C GLU A 617 21.51 27.25 21.03
N VAL A 618 21.06 26.17 20.42
CA VAL A 618 20.69 24.93 21.11
C VAL A 618 21.95 24.14 21.44
N TRP A 619 21.95 23.40 22.55
CA TRP A 619 23.04 22.48 22.88
C TRP A 619 23.25 21.40 21.80
N ASN A 620 24.48 20.87 21.68
CA ASN A 620 24.92 20.15 20.47
C ASN A 620 24.12 18.89 20.12
N PHE A 621 23.51 18.21 21.09
CA PHE A 621 22.77 16.96 20.89
C PHE A 621 21.36 17.17 20.30
N ARG A 622 20.90 18.43 20.22
CA ARG A 622 19.55 18.77 19.71
C ARG A 622 19.61 19.75 18.55
N LYS A 623 20.80 19.94 17.96
CA LYS A 623 21.00 20.92 16.89
C LYS A 623 20.35 20.42 15.61
N GLY A 624 20.48 19.13 15.31
CA GLY A 624 19.92 18.45 14.16
C GLY A 624 18.41 18.39 14.22
N ASP A 625 17.86 17.97 15.37
CA ASP A 625 16.42 17.88 15.63
C ASP A 625 15.72 19.21 15.34
N ILE A 626 16.29 20.29 15.88
CA ILE A 626 15.75 21.63 15.71
C ILE A 626 15.90 22.09 14.26
N ALA A 627 17.03 21.80 13.60
CA ALA A 627 17.21 22.13 12.20
C ALA A 627 16.17 21.43 11.30
N ARG A 628 15.96 20.13 11.47
CA ARG A 628 15.00 19.34 10.69
C ARG A 628 13.55 19.73 10.99
N ALA A 629 13.21 20.07 12.24
CA ALA A 629 11.91 20.65 12.55
C ALA A 629 11.70 21.99 11.83
N MET A 630 12.75 22.83 11.71
CA MET A 630 12.67 24.11 11.01
C MET A 630 12.56 23.95 9.49
N PHE A 631 13.31 23.04 8.87
CA PHE A 631 13.17 22.73 7.45
C PHE A 631 11.78 22.21 7.11
N TYR A 632 11.24 21.33 7.96
CA TYR A 632 9.88 20.84 7.84
C TYR A 632 8.87 22.00 7.86
N MET A 633 8.95 22.90 8.84
CA MET A 633 7.99 24.02 8.93
C MET A 633 8.04 24.94 7.71
N ASP A 634 9.22 25.16 7.11
CA ASP A 634 9.36 25.92 5.87
C ASP A 634 8.66 25.23 4.70
N VAL A 635 8.94 23.93 4.49
CA VAL A 635 8.36 23.19 3.36
C VAL A 635 6.88 22.94 3.53
N ARG A 636 6.44 22.54 4.71
CA ARG A 636 5.04 22.21 5.02
C ARG A 636 4.12 23.43 4.89
N TYR A 637 4.54 24.59 5.38
CA TYR A 637 3.67 25.77 5.44
C TYR A 637 4.04 26.76 4.33
N SER A 638 3.75 26.38 3.08
CA SER A 638 4.07 27.17 1.88
C SER A 638 3.08 28.32 1.61
N GLY A 639 1.99 28.42 2.39
CA GLY A 639 1.05 29.55 2.32
C GLY A 639 0.12 29.53 1.10
N ASP A 640 -0.07 28.36 0.51
CA ASP A 640 -0.99 28.10 -0.60
C ASP A 640 -2.39 27.64 -0.14
N ALA A 641 -2.53 27.21 1.13
CA ALA A 641 -3.81 26.92 1.76
C ALA A 641 -4.52 28.16 2.34
N ILE A 642 -5.85 28.05 2.50
CA ILE A 642 -6.66 29.09 3.12
C ILE A 642 -6.30 29.21 4.61
N ASP A 643 -6.10 30.44 5.08
CA ASP A 643 -5.72 30.73 6.48
C ASP A 643 -4.37 30.10 6.90
N GLU A 644 -3.51 29.81 5.92
CA GLU A 644 -2.13 29.40 6.11
C GLU A 644 -1.16 30.56 5.83
N VAL A 645 -0.02 30.56 6.52
CA VAL A 645 1.03 31.57 6.35
C VAL A 645 2.25 30.89 5.74
N ASP A 646 2.83 31.53 4.73
CA ASP A 646 4.11 31.15 4.13
C ASP A 646 5.26 31.35 5.13
N LEU A 647 5.73 30.25 5.74
CA LEU A 647 6.82 30.23 6.71
C LEU A 647 8.16 30.07 5.99
N VAL A 648 9.08 31.00 6.21
CA VAL A 648 10.33 31.08 5.44
C VAL A 648 11.56 31.17 6.33
N LEU A 649 12.52 30.25 6.15
CA LEU A 649 13.86 30.34 6.70
C LEU A 649 14.71 31.35 5.92
N THR A 650 15.51 32.15 6.62
CA THR A 650 16.24 33.24 5.95
C THR A 650 17.51 33.68 6.67
N ASP A 651 18.57 33.95 5.91
CA ASP A 651 19.77 34.61 6.43
C ASP A 651 19.63 36.14 6.55
N ASP A 652 18.50 36.74 6.10
CA ASP A 652 18.30 38.18 6.22
C ASP A 652 17.86 38.56 7.64
N THR A 653 18.85 38.95 8.46
CA THR A 653 18.62 39.41 9.83
C THR A 653 17.66 40.60 9.92
N ASN A 654 17.42 41.37 8.85
CA ASN A 654 16.44 42.46 8.87
C ASN A 654 14.99 41.94 8.83
N LEU A 655 14.75 40.82 8.15
CA LEU A 655 13.45 40.13 8.16
C LEU A 655 13.20 39.45 9.51
N LEU A 656 14.27 38.95 10.15
CA LEU A 656 14.23 38.36 11.48
C LEU A 656 14.11 39.40 12.60
N ALA A 657 14.57 40.64 12.35
CA ALA A 657 14.53 41.75 13.29
C ALA A 657 13.12 42.30 13.48
N ASN A 658 12.78 42.61 14.74
CA ASN A 658 11.47 43.13 15.11
C ASN A 658 11.30 44.61 14.73
N ASN A 659 10.76 44.88 13.54
CA ASN A 659 10.49 46.24 13.09
C ASN A 659 9.01 46.63 12.94
N ASN A 660 8.04 45.72 13.14
CA ASN A 660 6.59 46.00 13.31
C ASN A 660 5.77 44.72 13.57
N GLY A 661 6.20 43.88 14.52
CA GLY A 661 5.72 42.50 14.64
C GLY A 661 6.55 41.57 13.77
N TYR A 662 6.78 40.34 14.23
CA TYR A 662 7.59 39.39 13.47
C TYR A 662 6.79 38.90 12.28
N GLY A 663 7.40 38.97 11.09
CA GLY A 663 6.89 38.25 9.93
C GLY A 663 7.05 36.73 10.10
N PRO A 664 6.62 35.95 9.12
CA PRO A 664 6.77 34.50 9.12
C PRO A 664 8.20 34.09 8.76
N TYR A 665 9.19 34.69 9.41
CA TYR A 665 10.61 34.45 9.18
C TYR A 665 11.27 33.95 10.46
N MET A 666 12.05 32.88 10.35
CA MET A 666 12.75 32.24 11.46
C MET A 666 14.11 31.70 11.02
N GLY A 667 15.06 31.57 11.95
CA GLY A 667 16.34 30.86 11.80
C GLY A 667 17.29 31.37 10.71
N LEU A 668 18.58 31.53 11.02
CA LEU A 668 19.57 31.68 9.94
C LEU A 668 19.70 30.35 9.21
N LEU A 669 19.25 30.32 7.95
CA LEU A 669 19.28 29.12 7.11
C LEU A 669 20.68 28.51 7.07
N SER A 670 21.70 29.35 6.92
CA SER A 670 23.10 28.93 6.93
C SER A 670 23.54 28.25 8.24
N THR A 671 23.01 28.69 9.39
CA THR A 671 23.30 28.06 10.68
C THR A 671 22.54 26.74 10.85
N LEU A 672 21.27 26.68 10.43
CA LEU A 672 20.49 25.45 10.50
C LEU A 672 21.07 24.34 9.61
N LEU A 673 21.56 24.69 8.41
CA LEU A 673 22.30 23.76 7.55
C LEU A 673 23.57 23.23 8.23
N GLN A 674 24.31 24.08 8.95
CA GLN A 674 25.47 23.64 9.73
C GLN A 674 25.08 22.69 10.86
N TRP A 675 23.96 22.98 11.55
CA TRP A 675 23.46 22.16 12.65
C TRP A 675 23.02 20.78 12.16
N HIS A 676 22.24 20.71 11.08
CA HIS A 676 21.86 19.46 10.42
C HIS A 676 23.05 18.59 10.03
N ALA A 677 24.11 19.21 9.49
CA ALA A 677 25.34 18.49 9.12
C ALA A 677 26.13 17.98 10.33
N ALA A 678 26.08 18.71 11.45
CA ALA A 678 26.87 18.41 12.65
C ALA A 678 26.20 17.38 13.57
N ASP A 679 24.89 17.21 13.45
CA ASP A 679 24.05 16.40 14.32
C ASP A 679 23.08 15.55 13.46
N PRO A 680 23.54 14.37 13.01
CA PRO A 680 22.77 13.46 12.15
C PRO A 680 21.51 12.91 12.84
N VAL A 681 20.59 12.35 12.04
CA VAL A 681 19.36 11.75 12.56
C VAL A 681 19.67 10.53 13.42
N ASP A 682 19.15 10.51 14.64
CA ASP A 682 19.27 9.37 15.56
C ASP A 682 17.94 8.60 15.76
N ASP A 683 17.97 7.54 16.57
CA ASP A 683 16.79 6.70 16.82
C ASP A 683 15.71 7.44 17.61
N ILE A 684 16.08 8.45 18.40
CA ILE A 684 15.13 9.25 19.19
C ILE A 684 14.26 10.06 18.24
N GLU A 685 14.88 10.72 17.26
CA GLU A 685 14.16 11.46 16.23
C GLU A 685 13.33 10.55 15.32
N ARG A 686 13.86 9.39 14.93
CA ARG A 686 13.10 8.41 14.15
C ARG A 686 11.86 7.93 14.91
N ASN A 687 12.01 7.58 16.19
CA ASN A 687 10.90 7.13 17.04
C ASN A 687 9.86 8.23 17.23
N ARG A 688 10.32 9.47 17.44
CA ARG A 688 9.44 10.64 17.51
C ARG A 688 8.66 10.86 16.21
N ASN A 689 9.34 10.80 15.06
CA ASN A 689 8.71 10.94 13.75
C ASN A 689 7.70 9.82 13.49
N ASN A 690 8.05 8.58 13.82
CA ASN A 690 7.16 7.41 13.76
C ASN A 690 5.91 7.62 14.61
N TYR A 691 6.06 8.01 15.88
CA TYR A 691 4.93 8.19 16.77
C TYR A 691 4.00 9.31 16.28
N ILE A 692 4.56 10.48 15.93
CA ILE A 692 3.77 11.60 15.42
C ILE A 692 3.00 11.19 14.18
N PHE A 693 3.60 10.38 13.30
CA PHE A 693 2.94 9.88 12.11
C PHE A 693 1.69 9.04 12.42
N THR A 694 1.71 8.21 13.47
CA THR A 694 0.52 7.46 13.92
C THR A 694 -0.64 8.36 14.37
N LYS A 695 -0.38 9.65 14.60
CA LYS A 695 -1.35 10.64 15.06
C LYS A 695 -1.75 11.60 13.96
N GLN A 696 -0.77 12.27 13.37
CA GLN A 696 -0.97 13.33 12.40
C GLN A 696 -1.01 12.84 10.95
N GLU A 697 -0.68 11.57 10.69
CA GLU A 697 -0.63 10.96 9.35
C GLU A 697 0.29 11.68 8.35
N ASN A 698 1.19 12.53 8.86
CA ASN A 698 2.28 13.07 8.09
C ASN A 698 3.64 12.89 8.78
N ARG A 699 4.72 12.86 7.99
CA ARG A 699 6.09 12.68 8.47
C ARG A 699 6.94 13.91 8.21
N ASN A 700 7.99 14.08 9.01
CA ASN A 700 9.06 15.02 8.69
C ASN A 700 10.02 14.39 7.66
N PRO A 701 10.01 14.82 6.39
CA PRO A 701 10.82 14.20 5.34
C PRO A 701 12.31 14.39 5.56
N PHE A 702 12.73 15.36 6.37
CA PHE A 702 14.15 15.60 6.63
C PHE A 702 14.71 14.71 7.75
N ILE A 703 13.83 13.99 8.47
CA ILE A 703 14.23 12.91 9.38
C ILE A 703 14.36 11.60 8.60
N ASP A 704 13.42 11.30 7.70
CA ASP A 704 13.44 10.05 6.92
C ASP A 704 14.41 10.10 5.73
N HIS A 705 14.55 11.29 5.09
CA HIS A 705 15.43 11.59 3.96
C HIS A 705 16.26 12.87 4.22
N PRO A 706 17.24 12.81 5.16
CA PRO A 706 18.05 13.96 5.53
C PRO A 706 18.87 14.57 4.37
N GLU A 707 19.12 13.80 3.31
CA GLU A 707 19.79 14.22 2.08
C GLU A 707 19.00 15.26 1.27
N TRP A 708 17.66 15.28 1.38
CA TRP A 708 16.83 16.25 0.63
C TRP A 708 16.98 17.69 1.10
N VAL A 709 17.53 17.90 2.31
CA VAL A 709 17.89 19.25 2.80
C VAL A 709 18.88 19.91 1.84
N GLU A 710 19.84 19.17 1.30
CA GLU A 710 20.82 19.72 0.36
C GLU A 710 20.15 20.21 -0.93
N CYS A 711 19.29 19.37 -1.51
CA CYS A 711 18.60 19.70 -2.76
C CYS A 711 17.77 20.99 -2.63
N ILE A 712 17.03 21.14 -1.52
CA ILE A 712 16.06 22.22 -1.37
C ILE A 712 16.73 23.52 -0.90
N PHE A 713 17.66 23.44 0.06
CA PHE A 713 18.13 24.61 0.78
C PHE A 713 19.56 25.07 0.42
N VAL A 714 20.33 24.27 -0.33
CA VAL A 714 21.69 24.64 -0.76
C VAL A 714 21.68 25.09 -2.23
N ASP A 715 22.15 26.30 -2.51
CA ASP A 715 22.27 26.80 -3.89
C ASP A 715 23.24 25.92 -4.71
N GLY A 716 22.68 25.21 -5.70
CA GLY A 716 23.40 24.23 -6.51
C GLY A 716 23.58 22.85 -5.86
N GLY A 717 22.85 22.55 -4.80
CA GLY A 717 22.78 21.21 -4.18
C GLY A 717 22.25 20.14 -5.13
N ALA A 718 22.65 18.89 -4.90
CA ALA A 718 22.19 17.74 -5.68
C ALA A 718 20.88 17.17 -5.13
N CYS A 719 20.03 16.64 -6.01
CA CYS A 719 18.73 16.06 -5.65
C CYS A 719 18.68 14.53 -5.72
N TYR A 720 19.79 13.87 -6.06
CA TYR A 720 19.92 12.42 -6.07
C TYR A 720 20.94 11.96 -5.03
N THR A 721 20.77 10.74 -4.51
CA THR A 721 21.72 10.10 -3.61
C THR A 721 23.06 9.99 -4.31
N ALA A 722 24.04 10.75 -3.84
CA ALA A 722 25.39 10.70 -4.33
C ALA A 722 26.33 10.53 -3.14
N ASP A 723 27.32 9.64 -3.29
CA ASP A 723 28.48 9.45 -2.40
C ASP A 723 29.35 10.73 -2.18
N ASN A 724 28.88 11.92 -2.59
CA ASN A 724 29.54 13.23 -2.44
C ASN A 724 28.50 14.35 -2.43
N ASP A 725 27.54 14.29 -1.51
CA ASP A 725 26.72 15.45 -1.20
C ASP A 725 27.63 16.55 -0.54
N LEU A 726 27.27 17.81 -0.70
CA LEU A 726 27.97 18.96 -0.13
C LEU A 726 27.83 19.06 1.39
N ILE A 727 26.81 18.41 1.98
CA ILE A 727 26.52 18.43 3.42
C ILE A 727 27.21 17.27 4.18
N PHE A 728 27.15 16.03 3.67
CA PHE A 728 27.68 14.80 4.29
C PHE A 728 28.84 14.19 3.51
N GLY A 729 29.98 14.88 3.44
CA GLY A 729 31.19 14.43 2.70
C GLY A 729 31.83 13.07 3.09
N ASN A 730 31.16 12.24 3.90
CA ASN A 730 31.59 10.90 4.33
C ASN A 730 30.57 9.76 4.07
N GLY A 731 29.41 10.02 3.44
CA GLY A 731 28.44 8.97 3.09
C GLY A 731 27.72 8.33 4.29
N PHE A 732 26.46 8.72 4.52
CA PHE A 732 25.58 8.13 5.53
C PHE A 732 24.68 6.99 4.98
N GLU A 733 24.95 6.51 3.76
CA GLU A 733 24.18 5.47 3.04
C GLU A 733 24.44 4.02 3.51
N ALA A 734 24.94 3.80 4.74
CA ALA A 734 25.15 2.44 5.25
C ALA A 734 24.39 2.23 6.55
N PRO A 735 23.42 1.29 6.60
CA PRO A 735 22.92 0.81 7.89
C PRO A 735 24.13 0.22 8.63
N GLN A 736 24.45 0.77 9.81
CA GLN A 736 25.45 0.14 10.65
C GLN A 736 24.85 -1.16 11.22
N PRO A 737 25.63 -2.25 11.27
CA PRO A 737 25.17 -3.60 11.53
C PRO A 737 24.66 -3.86 12.95
#